data_AF-A0A848T7D5-F1
#
_entry.id   AF-A0A848T7D5-F1
#
_cell.length_a   1.000
_cell.length_b   1.000
_cell.length_c   1.000
_cell.angle_alpha   90.00
_cell.angle_beta   90.00
_cell.angle_gamma   90.00
#
_symmetry.space_group_name_H-M   'P 1'
#
loop_
_entity.id
_entity.type
_entity.pdbx_description
1 polymer ?
#
loop_
_entity_poly.entity_id
_entity_poly.type
_entity_poly.pdbx_seq_one_letter_code
_entity_poly.pdbx_strand_id
1 'polypeptide(L)'
;MDKRSDLASISFTLNRRDVTTNAAPADRLSSVLREQTGARDVKVGCDAGDCGACTVLIDGEAFCSCLVPAFRANGRHVETVAGLTSTDPLGQRLAAAFHDHGAAQCGICIPGMILSAAALLRANGAPTEAQIADALGGVLCRCTGYRKIIEAVSATATGAAPRPDTGIGIGAPVRRLDGLPKVTGAETFGDDVAKPGTLGIRVIRSPHPHAAFEIGDTQSFIARHPGLKAVLTASDVPGQNAFGVIPGFIDQPVFAPGVARFTGEAVAALVGRHEALTDAAVEDFPITWTPLDPLIDMDASLDARELLHPDRPGNIMCTGFVACGDAGAALQDADVVVEGRFDTAYVEHAYIEPEAGFAEPVGDRIEIHACTQAPVMDRDTVASVLGWPKERVRIVPTAAGGGFGSKLDVSVQPLLALAALKTGQPVRIAYSRRESMQSTTKRHPATMNVRIGATRDGKLQGMRFDSHFNTGAYSSWGPTVATRVPVHASGPYRFQDYRAEAVGVFTNGPVAGAFRGFGVPQAAIAQECLFDELAAKIGRDPLEFRIDNALENGVKTVCGQTFRQGVGIKPCLEALRPAWQRARREADRVNAEPGPIRRGAGVAAGWYGCGNTSISNPSTIRAGVRPDGSVVLHQGAVDIGQGANTVIAQIFAEALGVPVDTISLVGADTDITPDGGKTSASRQTFVSGNAARLTGQALRRRILERVNAEEDARLVFGEGQITVEGASSHHRIALAALPDTDGYVFEAVETYDPPTRPLDASGQGEPYAQYGYAAHVAEVEVDITLGTVKVVGYTAAHDVGRAINPLLIEGQVQGGIAQGLGMALMEEYLPGRTENLHDYLIPTIGDIPPIETIIIEEPDEHGPYGAKGLGEHVLIPTTPAILNAIRHATGARITRTPATPSRVLAAIRASDNG
;
A
#
# COMPACT_ATOMS: atom_id res chain seq x y z
N MET A 1 -38.17 20.55 -17.69
CA MET A 1 -39.43 20.47 -16.94
C MET A 1 -39.10 20.34 -15.48
N ASP A 2 -39.41 21.36 -14.71
CA ASP A 2 -39.04 21.50 -13.30
C ASP A 2 -40.15 20.87 -12.43
N LYS A 3 -39.91 19.66 -11.92
CA LYS A 3 -40.80 18.95 -10.97
C LYS A 3 -40.07 18.66 -9.66
N ARG A 4 -39.35 19.65 -9.12
CA ARG A 4 -38.81 19.58 -7.75
C ARG A 4 -39.70 20.23 -6.68
N SER A 5 -40.84 20.82 -7.05
CA SER A 5 -41.81 21.36 -6.09
C SER A 5 -42.76 20.26 -5.60
N ASP A 6 -42.75 20.01 -4.29
CA ASP A 6 -43.58 19.08 -3.49
C ASP A 6 -43.01 17.68 -3.18
N LEU A 7 -41.68 17.51 -3.13
CA LEU A 7 -41.11 16.32 -2.49
C LEU A 7 -41.16 16.48 -0.96
N ALA A 8 -41.83 15.55 -0.27
CA ALA A 8 -41.89 15.52 1.19
C ALA A 8 -40.48 15.44 1.78
N SER A 9 -40.18 16.29 2.76
CA SER A 9 -38.92 16.27 3.51
C SER A 9 -38.70 14.91 4.17
N ILE A 10 -37.47 14.39 4.10
CA ILE A 10 -37.11 13.11 4.72
C ILE A 10 -36.60 13.39 6.13
N SER A 11 -37.27 12.84 7.14
CA SER A 11 -36.95 13.04 8.56
C SER A 11 -36.62 11.72 9.24
N PHE A 12 -35.54 11.66 10.02
CA PHE A 12 -35.09 10.45 10.71
C PHE A 12 -34.24 10.80 11.93
N THR A 13 -34.01 9.86 12.83
CA THR A 13 -33.13 10.07 13.99
C THR A 13 -31.73 9.56 13.67
N LEU A 14 -30.75 10.45 13.59
CA LEU A 14 -29.34 10.14 13.37
C LEU A 14 -28.55 10.25 14.67
N ASN A 15 -27.94 9.17 15.15
CA ASN A 15 -27.15 9.17 16.39
C ASN A 15 -27.91 9.83 17.57
N ARG A 16 -29.20 9.47 17.75
CA ARG A 16 -30.12 10.03 18.75
C ARG A 16 -30.50 11.51 18.58
N ARG A 17 -30.24 12.11 17.41
CA ARG A 17 -30.67 13.48 17.06
C ARG A 17 -31.64 13.43 15.89
N ASP A 18 -32.75 14.14 15.98
CA ASP A 18 -33.68 14.24 14.86
C ASP A 18 -33.10 15.14 13.76
N VAL A 19 -33.14 14.66 12.52
CA VAL A 19 -32.62 15.33 11.34
C VAL A 19 -33.71 15.35 10.28
N THR A 20 -33.85 16.49 9.60
CA THR A 20 -34.72 16.65 8.42
C THR A 20 -33.87 17.12 7.26
N THR A 21 -34.05 16.49 6.10
CA THR A 21 -33.26 16.73 4.88
C THR A 21 -34.17 17.06 3.70
N ASN A 22 -33.63 17.78 2.72
CA ASN A 22 -34.31 18.12 1.47
C ASN A 22 -33.88 17.19 0.32
N ALA A 23 -33.34 16.01 0.65
CA ALA A 23 -32.90 15.02 -0.31
C ALA A 23 -34.07 14.49 -1.15
N ALA A 24 -33.80 14.16 -2.41
CA ALA A 24 -34.78 13.44 -3.21
C ALA A 24 -34.94 12.02 -2.65
N PRO A 25 -36.14 11.41 -2.72
CA PRO A 25 -36.38 10.06 -2.21
C PRO A 25 -35.39 9.01 -2.71
N ALA A 26 -34.94 9.12 -3.96
CA ALA A 26 -34.03 8.19 -4.61
C ALA A 26 -32.54 8.46 -4.36
N ASP A 27 -32.19 9.56 -3.68
CA ASP A 27 -30.80 9.86 -3.35
C ASP A 27 -30.21 8.74 -2.48
N ARG A 28 -28.91 8.49 -2.60
CA ARG A 28 -28.23 7.49 -1.77
C ARG A 28 -28.12 8.01 -0.34
N LEU A 29 -28.46 7.17 0.65
CA LEU A 29 -28.37 7.53 2.05
C LEU A 29 -26.94 7.92 2.45
N SER A 30 -25.91 7.26 1.89
CA SER A 30 -24.50 7.64 2.09
C SER A 30 -24.24 9.10 1.75
N SER A 31 -24.74 9.57 0.59
CA SER A 31 -24.61 10.95 0.14
C SER A 31 -25.39 11.90 1.04
N VAL A 32 -26.61 11.55 1.45
CA VAL A 32 -27.42 12.39 2.33
C VAL A 32 -26.74 12.57 3.69
N LEU A 33 -26.27 11.48 4.30
CA LEU A 33 -25.55 11.50 5.58
C LEU A 33 -24.28 12.36 5.49
N ARG A 34 -23.46 12.17 4.45
CA ARG A 34 -22.20 12.92 4.33
C ARG A 34 -22.41 14.39 3.98
N GLU A 35 -23.25 14.68 2.99
CA GLU A 35 -23.33 16.01 2.38
C GLU A 35 -24.39 16.92 3.03
N GLN A 36 -25.51 16.37 3.54
CA GLN A 36 -26.58 17.18 4.14
C GLN A 36 -26.56 17.20 5.67
N THR A 37 -26.03 16.15 6.32
CA THR A 37 -25.98 16.08 7.80
C THR A 37 -24.57 16.23 8.37
N GLY A 38 -23.53 16.10 7.52
CA GLY A 38 -22.12 16.20 7.92
C GLY A 38 -21.56 14.93 8.60
N ALA A 39 -22.27 13.80 8.54
CA ALA A 39 -21.81 12.52 9.10
C ALA A 39 -20.72 11.87 8.22
N ARG A 40 -19.53 12.45 8.24
CA ARG A 40 -18.35 12.02 7.48
C ARG A 40 -17.64 10.81 8.09
N ASP A 41 -18.07 10.34 9.25
CA ASP A 41 -17.65 9.05 9.80
C ASP A 41 -18.21 7.86 8.99
N VAL A 42 -19.25 8.10 8.17
CA VAL A 42 -19.68 7.20 7.10
C VAL A 42 -18.71 7.30 5.93
N LYS A 43 -17.87 6.29 5.75
CA LYS A 43 -16.84 6.25 4.70
C LYS A 43 -17.41 5.67 3.41
N VAL A 44 -17.03 6.21 2.25
CA VAL A 44 -17.48 5.72 0.94
C VAL A 44 -16.26 5.30 0.11
N GLY A 45 -16.26 4.05 -0.36
CA GLY A 45 -15.16 3.46 -1.13
C GLY A 45 -15.58 3.09 -2.55
N CYS A 46 -16.23 1.93 -2.70
CA CYS A 46 -16.73 1.46 -4.02
C CYS A 46 -17.95 2.22 -4.54
N ASP A 47 -18.76 2.76 -3.62
CA ASP A 47 -20.08 3.35 -3.88
C ASP A 47 -21.01 2.43 -4.72
N ALA A 48 -20.89 1.11 -4.52
CA ALA A 48 -21.62 0.07 -5.26
C ALA A 48 -22.07 -1.11 -4.37
N GLY A 49 -21.84 -1.04 -3.06
CA GLY A 49 -22.17 -2.12 -2.11
C GLY A 49 -21.09 -3.19 -1.91
N ASP A 50 -20.03 -3.17 -2.71
CA ASP A 50 -19.00 -4.21 -2.72
C ASP A 50 -18.06 -4.17 -1.50
N CYS A 51 -17.74 -2.97 -0.99
CA CYS A 51 -16.67 -2.80 0.01
C CYS A 51 -17.14 -2.72 1.48
N GLY A 52 -18.42 -2.47 1.74
CA GLY A 52 -18.96 -2.31 3.10
C GLY A 52 -18.44 -1.14 3.94
N ALA A 53 -17.54 -0.27 3.44
CA ALA A 53 -17.01 0.86 4.23
C ALA A 53 -18.11 1.85 4.69
N CYS A 54 -19.20 1.93 3.94
CA CYS A 54 -20.34 2.81 4.18
C CYS A 54 -21.43 2.19 5.08
N THR A 55 -21.13 1.09 5.76
CA THR A 55 -22.10 0.44 6.63
C THR A 55 -22.61 1.41 7.70
N VAL A 56 -23.93 1.40 7.90
CA VAL A 56 -24.66 2.08 8.98
C VAL A 56 -25.65 1.09 9.58
N LEU A 57 -26.12 1.35 10.80
CA LEU A 57 -27.23 0.60 11.35
C LEU A 57 -28.55 1.34 11.10
N ILE A 58 -29.55 0.65 10.57
CA ILE A 58 -30.93 1.15 10.46
C ILE A 58 -31.79 0.26 11.35
N ASP A 59 -32.36 0.85 12.40
CA ASP A 59 -33.12 0.13 13.44
C ASP A 59 -32.35 -1.07 14.03
N GLY A 60 -31.00 -0.96 14.11
CA GLY A 60 -30.11 -1.96 14.68
C GLY A 60 -29.53 -2.98 13.69
N GLU A 61 -30.01 -3.01 12.45
CA GLU A 61 -29.51 -3.90 11.38
C GLU A 61 -28.49 -3.20 10.48
N ALA A 62 -27.45 -3.90 10.05
CA ALA A 62 -26.36 -3.35 9.24
C ALA A 62 -26.72 -3.27 7.75
N PHE A 63 -26.55 -2.09 7.14
CA PHE A 63 -26.77 -1.85 5.71
C PHE A 63 -25.64 -1.05 5.09
N CYS A 64 -25.27 -1.38 3.85
CA CYS A 64 -24.44 -0.51 3.01
C CYS A 64 -25.24 0.74 2.59
N SER A 65 -25.00 1.87 3.23
CA SER A 65 -25.78 3.11 2.98
C SER A 65 -25.72 3.61 1.53
N CYS A 66 -24.70 3.23 0.74
CA CYS A 66 -24.64 3.54 -0.70
C CYS A 66 -25.70 2.82 -1.55
N LEU A 67 -26.26 1.70 -1.06
CA LEU A 67 -27.33 0.96 -1.72
C LEU A 67 -28.72 1.32 -1.19
N VAL A 68 -28.81 2.13 -0.13
CA VAL A 68 -30.08 2.47 0.52
C VAL A 68 -30.60 3.81 -0.03
N PRO A 69 -31.78 3.84 -0.67
CA PRO A 69 -32.43 5.11 -1.01
C PRO A 69 -32.80 5.89 0.25
N ALA A 70 -32.64 7.20 0.24
CA ALA A 70 -32.83 8.09 1.38
C ALA A 70 -34.21 7.95 2.03
N PHE A 71 -35.27 7.73 1.23
CA PHE A 71 -36.63 7.57 1.75
C PHE A 71 -36.77 6.39 2.73
N ARG A 72 -35.90 5.37 2.62
CA ARG A 72 -35.92 4.21 3.53
C ARG A 72 -35.52 4.58 4.94
N ALA A 73 -34.81 5.69 5.15
CA ALA A 73 -34.48 6.20 6.48
C ALA A 73 -35.65 6.93 7.15
N ASN A 74 -36.67 7.35 6.39
CA ASN A 74 -37.74 8.20 6.91
C ASN A 74 -38.46 7.54 8.10
N GLY A 75 -38.48 8.23 9.25
CA GLY A 75 -39.05 7.78 10.51
C GLY A 75 -38.25 6.71 11.26
N ARG A 76 -37.03 6.37 10.81
CA ARG A 76 -36.19 5.31 11.38
C ARG A 76 -35.03 5.85 12.20
N HIS A 77 -34.40 4.96 12.99
CA HIS A 77 -33.17 5.26 13.71
C HIS A 77 -31.96 4.84 12.87
N VAL A 78 -31.13 5.80 12.50
CA VAL A 78 -29.86 5.57 11.80
C VAL A 78 -28.71 5.81 12.79
N GLU A 79 -27.87 4.80 12.98
CA GLU A 79 -26.69 4.86 13.83
C GLU A 79 -25.43 4.67 12.99
N THR A 80 -24.46 5.54 13.22
CA THR A 80 -23.14 5.54 12.59
C THR A 80 -22.09 5.18 13.64
N VAL A 81 -20.82 5.00 13.24
CA VAL A 81 -19.78 4.59 14.19
C VAL A 81 -19.58 5.65 15.28
N ALA A 82 -19.65 6.94 14.94
CA ALA A 82 -19.48 8.01 15.91
C ALA A 82 -20.60 7.99 16.98
N GLY A 83 -21.84 7.71 16.58
CA GLY A 83 -22.96 7.55 17.52
C GLY A 83 -22.78 6.33 18.43
N LEU A 84 -22.39 5.20 17.82
CA LEU A 84 -22.17 3.95 18.53
C LEU A 84 -21.03 4.06 19.55
N THR A 85 -19.85 4.56 19.16
CA THR A 85 -18.68 4.60 20.05
C THR A 85 -18.75 5.69 21.12
N SER A 86 -19.56 6.72 20.93
CA SER A 86 -19.71 7.79 21.92
C SER A 86 -20.66 7.42 23.06
N THR A 87 -21.69 6.60 22.80
CA THR A 87 -22.81 6.44 23.72
C THR A 87 -23.25 5.01 23.99
N ASP A 88 -22.78 4.02 23.23
CA ASP A 88 -23.08 2.60 23.46
C ASP A 88 -21.89 1.90 24.14
N PRO A 89 -22.10 1.28 25.32
CA PRO A 89 -21.07 0.46 25.98
C PRO A 89 -20.48 -0.66 25.10
N LEU A 90 -21.28 -1.31 24.24
CA LEU A 90 -20.78 -2.30 23.29
C LEU A 90 -19.87 -1.64 22.24
N GLY A 91 -20.28 -0.49 21.70
CA GLY A 91 -19.49 0.30 20.77
C GLY A 91 -18.13 0.70 21.33
N GLN A 92 -18.11 1.17 22.57
CA GLN A 92 -16.89 1.54 23.30
C GLN A 92 -15.95 0.34 23.49
N ARG A 93 -16.50 -0.83 23.88
CA ARG A 93 -15.70 -2.06 24.02
C ARG A 93 -15.15 -2.54 22.68
N LEU A 94 -15.93 -2.49 21.60
CA LEU A 94 -15.47 -2.83 20.26
C LEU A 94 -14.34 -1.90 19.81
N ALA A 95 -14.51 -0.58 19.96
CA ALA A 95 -13.48 0.39 19.59
C ALA A 95 -12.17 0.16 20.37
N ALA A 96 -12.27 -0.10 21.68
CA ALA A 96 -11.12 -0.44 22.51
C ALA A 96 -10.46 -1.75 22.06
N ALA A 97 -11.22 -2.82 21.84
CA ALA A 97 -10.66 -4.10 21.38
C ALA A 97 -9.98 -3.98 20.01
N PHE A 98 -10.57 -3.24 19.07
CA PHE A 98 -9.95 -2.99 17.76
C PHE A 98 -8.63 -2.22 17.89
N HIS A 99 -8.54 -1.29 18.85
CA HIS A 99 -7.30 -0.56 19.12
C HIS A 99 -6.24 -1.47 19.77
N ASP A 100 -6.63 -2.26 20.77
CA ASP A 100 -5.76 -3.16 21.55
C ASP A 100 -5.11 -4.26 20.69
N HIS A 101 -5.87 -4.77 19.72
CA HIS A 101 -5.44 -5.84 18.81
C HIS A 101 -4.78 -5.31 17.53
N GLY A 102 -4.66 -3.99 17.35
CA GLY A 102 -4.11 -3.42 16.11
C GLY A 102 -4.97 -3.73 14.87
N ALA A 103 -6.28 -3.89 15.05
CA ALA A 103 -7.23 -4.22 14.00
C ALA A 103 -7.46 -3.05 13.02
N ALA A 104 -7.02 -1.84 13.37
CA ALA A 104 -7.03 -0.66 12.50
C ALA A 104 -5.63 -0.35 11.96
N GLN A 105 -5.43 -0.47 10.65
CA GLN A 105 -4.24 0.01 9.93
C GLN A 105 -4.50 1.39 9.32
N CYS A 106 -4.98 1.45 8.07
CA CYS A 106 -5.37 2.71 7.44
C CYS A 106 -6.65 3.31 8.04
N GLY A 107 -7.53 2.47 8.58
CA GLY A 107 -8.74 2.89 9.30
C GLY A 107 -10.01 3.03 8.47
N ILE A 108 -9.93 3.15 7.15
CA ILE A 108 -11.11 3.51 6.31
C ILE A 108 -12.27 2.49 6.39
N CYS A 109 -11.99 1.19 6.51
CA CYS A 109 -13.03 0.15 6.59
C CYS A 109 -13.52 -0.11 8.03
N ILE A 110 -12.81 0.42 9.03
CA ILE A 110 -13.04 0.09 10.45
C ILE A 110 -14.40 0.56 10.97
N PRO A 111 -14.92 1.75 10.58
CA PRO A 111 -16.30 2.12 10.88
C PRO A 111 -17.31 1.03 10.51
N GLY A 112 -17.22 0.50 9.27
CA GLY A 112 -18.12 -0.54 8.81
C GLY A 112 -17.93 -1.87 9.54
N MET A 113 -16.67 -2.24 9.82
CA MET A 113 -16.36 -3.45 10.60
C MET A 113 -16.96 -3.41 12.01
N ILE A 114 -16.83 -2.29 12.71
CA ILE A 114 -17.34 -2.11 14.07
C ILE A 114 -18.88 -2.17 14.08
N LEU A 115 -19.54 -1.52 13.13
CA LEU A 115 -21.00 -1.53 13.04
C LEU A 115 -21.54 -2.93 12.72
N SER A 116 -20.94 -3.64 11.76
CA SER A 116 -21.31 -5.04 11.45
C SER A 116 -21.06 -5.97 12.65
N ALA A 117 -19.94 -5.81 13.36
CA ALA A 117 -19.65 -6.56 14.57
C ALA A 117 -20.65 -6.26 15.70
N ALA A 118 -21.06 -5.00 15.87
CA ALA A 118 -22.06 -4.62 16.85
C ALA A 118 -23.42 -5.26 16.56
N ALA A 119 -23.86 -5.27 15.30
CA ALA A 119 -25.08 -5.95 14.88
C ALA A 119 -25.02 -7.46 15.19
N LEU A 120 -23.90 -8.11 14.87
CA LEU A 120 -23.67 -9.52 15.21
C LEU A 120 -23.75 -9.77 16.72
N LEU A 121 -23.01 -9.01 17.52
CA LEU A 121 -22.91 -9.24 18.97
C LEU A 121 -24.20 -8.96 19.73
N ARG A 122 -25.04 -8.03 19.21
CA ARG A 122 -26.39 -7.81 19.73
C ARG A 122 -27.31 -9.00 19.45
N ALA A 123 -27.16 -9.66 18.30
CA ALA A 123 -27.94 -10.85 17.94
C ALA A 123 -27.41 -12.14 18.59
N ASN A 124 -26.09 -12.26 18.74
CA ASN A 124 -25.39 -13.41 19.29
C ASN A 124 -24.18 -12.95 20.12
N GLY A 125 -24.30 -13.01 21.45
CA GLY A 125 -23.23 -12.56 22.36
C GLY A 125 -21.97 -13.43 22.40
N ALA A 126 -22.00 -14.64 21.83
CA ALA A 126 -20.87 -15.57 21.80
C ALA A 126 -20.72 -16.23 20.41
N PRO A 127 -20.42 -15.47 19.35
CA PRO A 127 -20.32 -16.01 18.00
C PRO A 127 -19.04 -16.84 17.83
N THR A 128 -19.12 -17.87 16.99
CA THR A 128 -17.94 -18.59 16.52
C THR A 128 -17.15 -17.74 15.51
N GLU A 129 -15.88 -18.09 15.27
CA GLU A 129 -15.08 -17.42 14.24
C GLU A 129 -15.76 -17.45 12.86
N ALA A 130 -16.41 -18.55 12.49
CA ALA A 130 -17.15 -18.65 11.23
C ALA A 130 -18.34 -17.69 11.17
N GLN A 131 -19.06 -17.49 12.28
CA GLN A 131 -20.16 -16.53 12.35
C GLN A 131 -19.66 -15.08 12.31
N ILE A 132 -18.49 -14.80 12.90
CA ILE A 132 -17.82 -13.50 12.76
C ILE A 132 -17.44 -13.26 11.30
N ALA A 133 -16.82 -14.23 10.64
CA ALA A 133 -16.41 -14.14 9.25
C ALA A 133 -17.62 -13.92 8.32
N ASP A 134 -18.72 -14.64 8.53
CA ASP A 134 -19.95 -14.48 7.75
C ASP A 134 -20.55 -13.07 7.92
N ALA A 135 -20.72 -12.60 9.16
CA ALA A 135 -21.32 -11.29 9.44
C ALA A 135 -20.47 -10.11 8.92
N LEU A 136 -19.15 -10.25 8.91
CA LEU A 136 -18.23 -9.22 8.43
C LEU A 136 -17.86 -9.40 6.95
N GLY A 137 -18.33 -10.46 6.29
CA GLY A 137 -17.95 -10.81 4.91
C GLY A 137 -18.27 -9.73 3.88
N GLY A 138 -19.28 -8.90 4.14
CA GLY A 138 -19.63 -7.74 3.30
C GLY A 138 -18.75 -6.50 3.48
N VAL A 139 -17.75 -6.53 4.37
CA VAL A 139 -16.83 -5.40 4.60
C VAL A 139 -15.42 -5.80 4.20
N LEU A 140 -14.88 -5.15 3.17
CA LEU A 140 -13.55 -5.46 2.65
C LEU A 140 -12.45 -4.75 3.45
N CYS A 141 -11.33 -5.44 3.68
CA CYS A 141 -10.14 -4.86 4.29
C CYS A 141 -8.89 -5.28 3.52
N ARG A 142 -8.20 -4.29 2.94
CA ARG A 142 -6.97 -4.52 2.15
C ARG A 142 -5.68 -4.53 2.98
N CYS A 143 -5.75 -4.15 4.26
CA CYS A 143 -4.56 -3.88 5.08
C CYS A 143 -4.21 -4.99 6.07
N THR A 144 -5.20 -5.58 6.75
CA THR A 144 -4.96 -6.37 7.98
C THR A 144 -4.91 -7.87 7.77
N GLY A 145 -5.38 -8.38 6.63
CA GLY A 145 -5.62 -9.82 6.45
C GLY A 145 -6.67 -10.38 7.43
N TYR A 146 -7.56 -9.53 7.96
CA TYR A 146 -8.72 -9.87 8.80
C TYR A 146 -8.46 -10.55 10.16
N ARG A 147 -7.33 -11.22 10.40
CA ARG A 147 -7.09 -11.97 11.65
C ARG A 147 -7.22 -11.11 12.91
N LYS A 148 -6.57 -9.94 12.94
CA LYS A 148 -6.71 -8.99 14.07
C LYS A 148 -8.14 -8.47 14.26
N ILE A 149 -8.93 -8.39 13.19
CA ILE A 149 -10.34 -7.98 13.26
C ILE A 149 -11.16 -9.08 13.94
N ILE A 150 -10.98 -10.33 13.52
CA ILE A 150 -11.63 -11.50 14.15
C ILE A 150 -11.27 -11.57 15.63
N GLU A 151 -9.98 -11.47 15.96
CA GLU A 151 -9.48 -11.48 17.34
C GLU A 151 -10.14 -10.38 18.19
N ALA A 152 -10.26 -9.16 17.68
CA ALA A 152 -10.89 -8.05 18.40
C ALA A 152 -12.39 -8.28 18.67
N VAL A 153 -13.12 -8.84 17.70
CA VAL A 153 -14.55 -9.18 17.87
C VAL A 153 -14.70 -10.31 18.90
N SER A 154 -13.88 -11.36 18.80
CA SER A 154 -13.87 -12.46 19.77
C SER A 154 -13.50 -12.01 21.19
N ALA A 155 -12.52 -11.13 21.34
CA ALA A 155 -12.14 -10.55 22.62
C ALA A 155 -13.30 -9.76 23.25
N THR A 156 -14.04 -9.01 22.43
CA THR A 156 -15.23 -8.28 22.89
C THR A 156 -16.34 -9.22 23.35
N ALA A 157 -16.61 -10.29 22.59
CA ALA A 157 -17.64 -11.28 22.92
C ALA A 157 -17.34 -12.02 24.24
N THR A 158 -16.08 -12.37 24.46
CA THR A 158 -15.64 -13.12 25.65
C THR A 158 -15.42 -12.24 26.88
N GLY A 159 -15.48 -10.91 26.73
CA GLY A 159 -15.16 -9.97 27.80
C GLY A 159 -13.70 -10.04 28.23
N ALA A 160 -12.80 -10.36 27.29
CA ALA A 160 -11.37 -10.41 27.55
C ALA A 160 -10.88 -9.08 28.13
N ALA A 161 -9.97 -9.15 29.11
CA ALA A 161 -9.41 -7.96 29.72
C ALA A 161 -8.68 -7.12 28.65
N PRO A 162 -8.78 -5.78 28.70
CA PRO A 162 -8.01 -4.91 27.84
C PRO A 162 -6.53 -5.26 27.89
N ARG A 163 -5.83 -5.09 26.78
CA ARG A 163 -4.39 -5.35 26.75
C ARG A 163 -3.72 -4.38 27.75
N PRO A 164 -2.96 -4.89 28.74
CA PRO A 164 -2.25 -4.04 29.66
C PRO A 164 -1.27 -3.16 28.90
N ASP A 165 -1.10 -1.93 29.38
CA ASP A 165 -0.15 -0.99 28.81
C ASP A 165 1.26 -1.52 29.10
N THR A 166 1.83 -2.23 28.12
CA THR A 166 2.99 -3.11 28.30
C THR A 166 4.26 -2.37 27.93
N GLY A 167 4.57 -1.32 28.69
CA GLY A 167 5.73 -0.47 28.41
C GLY A 167 5.60 0.28 27.07
N ILE A 168 6.44 1.30 26.92
CA ILE A 168 6.31 2.32 25.87
C ILE A 168 7.55 2.47 24.98
N GLY A 169 8.55 1.62 25.21
CA GLY A 169 9.83 1.61 24.50
C GLY A 169 9.88 0.63 23.32
N ILE A 170 11.09 0.37 22.84
CA ILE A 170 11.36 -0.54 21.71
C ILE A 170 11.05 -1.99 22.07
N GLY A 171 10.31 -2.70 21.22
CA GLY A 171 9.92 -4.10 21.41
C GLY A 171 8.59 -4.28 22.16
N ALA A 172 8.03 -3.20 22.71
CA ALA A 172 6.71 -3.22 23.29
C ALA A 172 5.61 -3.18 22.20
N PRO A 173 4.50 -3.91 22.37
CA PRO A 173 3.36 -3.90 21.45
C PRO A 173 2.48 -2.66 21.70
N VAL A 174 3.08 -1.48 21.64
CA VAL A 174 2.42 -0.20 21.90
C VAL A 174 1.24 -0.03 20.93
N ARG A 175 0.11 0.45 21.45
CA ARG A 175 -1.06 0.78 20.64
C ARG A 175 -0.70 1.87 19.65
N ARG A 176 -1.36 1.88 18.50
CA ARG A 176 -1.16 2.96 17.53
C ARG A 176 -1.48 4.31 18.13
N LEU A 177 -0.55 5.26 18.00
CA LEU A 177 -0.77 6.65 18.41
C LEU A 177 -1.91 7.30 17.61
N ASP A 178 -2.08 6.90 16.35
CA ASP A 178 -3.14 7.33 15.45
C ASP A 178 -4.34 6.36 15.39
N GLY A 179 -4.45 5.43 16.35
CA GLY A 179 -5.45 4.37 16.34
C GLY A 179 -6.85 4.83 16.75
N LEU A 180 -6.93 5.75 17.74
CA LEU A 180 -8.22 6.15 18.31
C LEU A 180 -9.15 6.86 17.31
N PRO A 181 -8.70 7.83 16.49
CA PRO A 181 -9.55 8.45 15.47
C PRO A 181 -10.09 7.44 14.45
N LYS A 182 -9.32 6.38 14.14
CA LYS A 182 -9.71 5.35 13.17
C LYS A 182 -10.83 4.44 13.69
N VAL A 183 -10.81 4.09 14.97
CA VAL A 183 -11.83 3.21 15.58
C VAL A 183 -13.10 3.97 15.99
N THR A 184 -13.03 5.30 16.18
CA THR A 184 -14.19 6.15 16.48
C THR A 184 -14.81 6.80 15.24
N GLY A 185 -14.21 6.63 14.07
CA GLY A 185 -14.64 7.27 12.81
C GLY A 185 -14.29 8.75 12.70
N ALA A 186 -13.52 9.31 13.64
CA ALA A 186 -13.09 10.71 13.65
C ALA A 186 -11.91 11.00 12.69
N GLU A 187 -11.23 9.97 12.17
CA GLU A 187 -10.15 10.14 11.19
C GLU A 187 -10.68 10.76 9.88
N THR A 188 -9.91 11.71 9.33
CA THR A 188 -10.32 12.50 8.15
C THR A 188 -9.52 12.11 6.90
N PHE A 189 -10.23 11.63 5.88
CA PHE A 189 -9.70 11.19 4.60
C PHE A 189 -9.83 12.27 3.51
N GLY A 190 -9.33 12.01 2.30
CA GLY A 190 -9.19 13.03 1.24
C GLY A 190 -10.48 13.78 0.87
N ASP A 191 -11.63 13.08 0.87
CA ASP A 191 -12.95 13.71 0.61
C ASP A 191 -13.58 14.34 1.87
N ASP A 192 -13.10 13.98 3.07
CA ASP A 192 -13.68 14.45 4.33
C ASP A 192 -13.23 15.87 4.68
N VAL A 193 -12.08 16.32 4.17
CA VAL A 193 -11.48 17.63 4.51
C VAL A 193 -12.11 18.81 3.77
N ALA A 194 -12.88 18.56 2.73
CA ALA A 194 -13.48 19.63 1.93
C ALA A 194 -14.63 20.33 2.69
N LYS A 195 -14.61 21.67 2.70
CA LYS A 195 -15.65 22.48 3.34
C LYS A 195 -16.99 22.36 2.57
N PRO A 196 -18.15 22.44 3.24
CA PRO A 196 -19.45 22.49 2.55
C PRO A 196 -19.52 23.60 1.50
N GLY A 197 -20.13 23.31 0.34
CA GLY A 197 -20.28 24.28 -0.76
C GLY A 197 -19.08 24.43 -1.71
N THR A 198 -17.99 23.67 -1.46
CA THR A 198 -16.82 23.59 -2.35
C THR A 198 -17.21 23.09 -3.75
N LEU A 199 -16.61 23.65 -4.80
CA LEU A 199 -16.84 23.20 -6.18
C LEU A 199 -16.26 21.78 -6.38
N GLY A 200 -16.92 20.96 -7.19
CA GLY A 200 -16.40 19.65 -7.59
C GLY A 200 -15.64 19.71 -8.91
N ILE A 201 -14.88 18.64 -9.17
CA ILE A 201 -14.25 18.36 -10.46
C ILE A 201 -14.81 17.04 -11.02
N ARG A 202 -15.16 17.01 -12.31
CA ARG A 202 -15.46 15.78 -13.05
C ARG A 202 -14.51 15.68 -14.24
N VAL A 203 -13.74 14.59 -14.33
CA VAL A 203 -12.75 14.40 -15.38
C VAL A 203 -13.40 13.78 -16.61
N ILE A 204 -13.15 14.35 -17.79
CA ILE A 204 -13.50 13.76 -19.08
C ILE A 204 -12.33 12.86 -19.49
N ARG A 205 -12.60 11.57 -19.67
CA ARG A 205 -11.59 10.54 -19.90
C ARG A 205 -11.79 9.87 -21.26
N SER A 206 -10.71 9.37 -21.84
CA SER A 206 -10.81 8.58 -23.07
C SER A 206 -11.51 7.25 -22.82
N PRO A 207 -12.55 6.91 -23.62
CA PRO A 207 -13.14 5.58 -23.61
C PRO A 207 -12.33 4.58 -24.46
N HIS A 208 -11.32 5.05 -25.21
CA HIS A 208 -10.57 4.26 -26.17
C HIS A 208 -9.15 3.96 -25.65
N PRO A 209 -8.58 2.78 -25.97
CA PRO A 209 -7.20 2.47 -25.64
C PRO A 209 -6.21 3.30 -26.46
N HIS A 210 -6.60 3.76 -27.65
CA HIS A 210 -5.80 4.66 -28.48
C HIS A 210 -6.74 5.45 -29.39
N ALA A 211 -6.72 6.79 -29.30
CA ALA A 211 -7.56 7.63 -30.14
C ALA A 211 -7.03 9.06 -30.26
N ALA A 212 -7.08 9.61 -31.46
CA ALA A 212 -7.04 11.06 -31.64
C ALA A 212 -8.39 11.66 -31.24
N PHE A 213 -8.41 12.92 -30.82
CA PHE A 213 -9.64 13.61 -30.45
C PHE A 213 -9.58 15.13 -30.67
N GLU A 214 -10.76 15.71 -30.85
CA GLU A 214 -10.95 17.16 -30.96
C GLU A 214 -12.04 17.62 -29.99
N ILE A 215 -11.74 18.67 -29.21
CA ILE A 215 -12.70 19.31 -28.30
C ILE A 215 -13.35 20.50 -29.02
N GLY A 216 -14.68 20.51 -29.07
CA GLY A 216 -15.49 21.58 -29.65
C GLY A 216 -15.70 22.78 -28.71
N ASP A 217 -16.83 23.48 -28.88
CA ASP A 217 -17.11 24.72 -28.14
C ASP A 217 -17.48 24.48 -26.66
N THR A 218 -16.48 24.63 -25.80
CA THR A 218 -16.62 24.51 -24.34
C THR A 218 -17.36 25.67 -23.69
N GLN A 219 -17.38 26.87 -24.31
CA GLN A 219 -18.09 28.04 -23.77
C GLN A 219 -19.60 27.86 -23.90
N SER A 220 -20.05 27.40 -25.07
CA SER A 220 -21.45 27.03 -25.28
C SER A 220 -21.89 25.84 -24.42
N PHE A 221 -20.97 24.92 -24.09
CA PHE A 221 -21.25 23.87 -23.12
C PHE A 221 -21.48 24.46 -21.72
N ILE A 222 -20.54 25.27 -21.20
CA ILE A 222 -20.69 25.93 -19.88
C ILE A 222 -21.99 26.74 -19.79
N ALA A 223 -22.32 27.53 -20.82
CA ALA A 223 -23.52 28.36 -20.84
C ALA A 223 -24.84 27.55 -20.75
N ARG A 224 -24.85 26.30 -21.20
CA ARG A 224 -26.01 25.39 -21.14
C ARG A 224 -26.18 24.70 -19.79
N HIS A 225 -25.17 24.71 -18.92
CA HIS A 225 -25.19 24.03 -17.62
C HIS A 225 -24.97 25.02 -16.47
N PRO A 226 -26.04 25.70 -15.99
CA PRO A 226 -25.94 26.66 -14.90
C PRO A 226 -25.29 26.10 -13.63
N GLY A 227 -24.13 26.64 -13.25
CA GLY A 227 -23.37 26.20 -12.10
C GLY A 227 -22.05 25.50 -12.45
N LEU A 228 -21.83 25.14 -13.72
CA LEU A 228 -20.48 24.95 -14.24
C LEU A 228 -19.77 26.31 -14.28
N LYS A 229 -18.49 26.29 -13.89
CA LYS A 229 -17.63 27.48 -13.75
C LYS A 229 -16.49 27.48 -14.76
N ALA A 230 -15.95 26.31 -15.07
CA ALA A 230 -14.86 26.18 -16.03
C ALA A 230 -14.85 24.79 -16.68
N VAL A 231 -14.24 24.74 -17.86
CA VAL A 231 -13.70 23.53 -18.48
C VAL A 231 -12.20 23.73 -18.56
N LEU A 232 -11.44 22.74 -18.09
CA LEU A 232 -9.99 22.69 -18.18
C LEU A 232 -9.56 21.72 -19.27
N THR A 233 -8.51 22.07 -19.99
CA THR A 233 -7.89 21.29 -21.07
C THR A 233 -6.36 21.39 -20.99
N ALA A 234 -5.64 20.73 -21.90
CA ALA A 234 -4.18 20.89 -22.02
C ALA A 234 -3.74 22.37 -22.18
N SER A 235 -4.59 23.22 -22.77
CA SER A 235 -4.30 24.66 -22.96
C SER A 235 -4.36 25.49 -21.68
N ASP A 236 -4.96 24.94 -20.60
CA ASP A 236 -5.06 25.60 -19.31
C ASP A 236 -3.86 25.30 -18.40
N VAL A 237 -2.91 24.47 -18.85
CA VAL A 237 -1.68 24.16 -18.11
C VAL A 237 -0.62 25.23 -18.41
N PRO A 238 -0.27 26.11 -17.46
CA PRO A 238 0.61 27.25 -17.74
C PRO A 238 2.11 26.87 -17.76
N GLY A 239 2.50 25.80 -17.06
CA GLY A 239 3.85 25.27 -17.02
C GLY A 239 4.01 24.02 -17.89
N GLN A 240 4.57 22.96 -17.32
CA GLN A 240 4.77 21.70 -18.03
C GLN A 240 3.50 20.84 -18.00
N ASN A 241 2.91 20.55 -19.16
CA ASN A 241 1.83 19.54 -19.29
C ASN A 241 2.37 18.11 -19.26
N ALA A 242 3.10 17.78 -18.19
CA ALA A 242 3.56 16.43 -17.90
C ALA A 242 3.81 16.28 -16.40
N PHE A 243 3.53 15.09 -15.88
CA PHE A 243 3.86 14.65 -14.53
C PHE A 243 4.45 13.24 -14.58
N GLY A 244 5.16 12.90 -13.51
CA GLY A 244 5.86 11.64 -13.37
C GLY A 244 6.78 11.69 -12.16
N VAL A 245 7.24 10.52 -11.74
CA VAL A 245 7.94 10.35 -10.45
C VAL A 245 9.46 10.26 -10.59
N ILE A 246 9.97 9.81 -11.73
CA ILE A 246 11.40 9.62 -11.97
C ILE A 246 11.93 10.70 -12.91
N PRO A 247 12.87 11.55 -12.47
CA PRO A 247 13.53 12.51 -13.35
C PRO A 247 14.10 11.84 -14.60
N GLY A 248 13.88 12.45 -15.77
CA GLY A 248 14.25 11.89 -17.09
C GLY A 248 13.22 10.92 -17.69
N PHE A 249 12.21 10.52 -16.92
CA PHE A 249 11.10 9.66 -17.37
C PHE A 249 9.72 10.28 -17.06
N ILE A 250 9.66 11.60 -16.96
CA ILE A 250 8.41 12.35 -16.78
C ILE A 250 7.75 12.51 -18.15
N ASP A 251 6.68 11.75 -18.39
CA ASP A 251 6.08 11.60 -19.72
C ASP A 251 4.54 11.59 -19.76
N GLN A 252 3.84 11.53 -18.62
CA GLN A 252 2.38 11.47 -18.59
C GLN A 252 1.75 12.87 -18.56
N PRO A 253 0.88 13.25 -19.50
CA PRO A 253 0.28 14.58 -19.51
C PRO A 253 -0.79 14.75 -18.43
N VAL A 254 -0.99 15.98 -17.94
CA VAL A 254 -2.14 16.32 -17.06
C VAL A 254 -3.44 16.16 -17.85
N PHE A 255 -3.46 16.70 -19.07
CA PHE A 255 -4.48 16.44 -20.08
C PHE A 255 -3.81 16.08 -21.40
N ALA A 256 -4.21 14.97 -22.01
CA ALA A 256 -3.64 14.53 -23.27
C ALA A 256 -3.76 15.63 -24.35
N PRO A 257 -2.71 15.92 -25.14
CA PRO A 257 -2.79 16.91 -26.21
C PRO A 257 -3.21 16.23 -27.53
N GLY A 258 -4.52 16.14 -27.78
CA GLY A 258 -5.09 15.71 -29.06
C GLY A 258 -5.02 14.20 -29.37
N VAL A 259 -4.18 13.42 -28.66
CA VAL A 259 -4.16 11.95 -28.75
C VAL A 259 -4.14 11.35 -27.36
N ALA A 260 -5.10 10.48 -27.06
CA ALA A 260 -5.13 9.62 -25.89
C ALA A 260 -4.50 8.26 -26.21
N ARG A 261 -3.62 7.77 -25.33
CA ARG A 261 -2.81 6.55 -25.43
C ARG A 261 -3.31 5.39 -24.56
N PHE A 262 -4.29 5.60 -23.68
CA PHE A 262 -4.94 4.52 -22.93
C PHE A 262 -6.37 4.87 -22.50
N THR A 263 -7.18 3.84 -22.25
CA THR A 263 -8.53 4.01 -21.70
C THR A 263 -8.45 4.57 -20.29
N GLY A 264 -9.16 5.68 -20.03
CA GLY A 264 -9.12 6.37 -18.74
C GLY A 264 -8.23 7.62 -18.73
N GLU A 265 -7.47 7.89 -19.79
CA GLU A 265 -6.62 9.07 -19.88
C GLU A 265 -7.44 10.36 -19.83
N ALA A 266 -7.01 11.32 -19.01
CA ALA A 266 -7.68 12.60 -18.87
C ALA A 266 -7.46 13.47 -20.12
N VAL A 267 -8.54 14.03 -20.68
CA VAL A 267 -8.50 14.94 -21.84
C VAL A 267 -9.06 16.33 -21.53
N ALA A 268 -9.98 16.41 -20.58
CA ALA A 268 -10.52 17.66 -20.04
C ALA A 268 -11.06 17.45 -18.62
N ALA A 269 -11.41 18.52 -17.92
CA ALA A 269 -12.13 18.45 -16.65
C ALA A 269 -13.19 19.55 -16.54
N LEU A 270 -14.36 19.20 -16.01
CA LEU A 270 -15.43 20.12 -15.69
C LEU A 270 -15.28 20.58 -14.22
N VAL A 271 -15.45 21.86 -13.96
CA VAL A 271 -15.41 22.43 -12.60
C VAL A 271 -16.72 23.17 -12.33
N GLY A 272 -17.40 22.83 -11.24
CA GLY A 272 -18.71 23.43 -10.94
C GLY A 272 -19.34 22.96 -9.63
N ARG A 273 -20.55 23.45 -9.35
CA ARG A 273 -21.35 22.94 -8.22
C ARG A 273 -21.73 21.49 -8.45
N HIS A 274 -21.89 20.72 -7.37
CA HIS A 274 -22.19 19.29 -7.45
C HIS A 274 -23.42 18.98 -8.32
N GLU A 275 -24.50 19.76 -8.20
CA GLU A 275 -25.72 19.57 -9.01
C GLU A 275 -25.45 19.78 -10.50
N ALA A 276 -24.63 20.78 -10.85
CA ALA A 276 -24.30 21.08 -12.24
C ALA A 276 -23.40 20.00 -12.86
N LEU A 277 -22.51 19.39 -12.07
CA LEU A 277 -21.68 18.27 -12.54
C LEU A 277 -22.52 17.01 -12.76
N THR A 278 -23.56 16.80 -11.95
CA THR A 278 -24.51 15.70 -12.13
C THR A 278 -25.38 15.91 -13.37
N ASP A 279 -25.84 17.14 -13.62
CA ASP A 279 -26.66 17.49 -14.79
C ASP A 279 -25.85 17.50 -16.11
N ALA A 280 -24.53 17.73 -16.04
CA ALA A 280 -23.63 17.68 -17.19
C ALA A 280 -23.12 16.24 -17.42
N ALA A 281 -23.83 15.51 -18.29
CA ALA A 281 -23.42 14.17 -18.70
C ALA A 281 -22.08 14.23 -19.45
N VAL A 282 -21.22 13.23 -19.23
CA VAL A 282 -19.90 13.14 -19.88
C VAL A 282 -20.08 12.94 -21.40
N GLU A 283 -21.14 12.24 -21.78
CA GLU A 283 -21.53 11.95 -23.15
C GLU A 283 -21.96 13.20 -23.93
N ASP A 284 -22.43 14.24 -23.23
CA ASP A 284 -22.84 15.52 -23.82
C ASP A 284 -21.67 16.49 -24.00
N PHE A 285 -20.49 16.17 -23.45
CA PHE A 285 -19.29 16.98 -23.61
C PHE A 285 -18.92 17.06 -25.10
N PRO A 286 -18.62 18.26 -25.65
CA PRO A 286 -18.37 18.43 -27.08
C PRO A 286 -16.99 17.87 -27.44
N ILE A 287 -16.87 16.56 -27.60
CA ILE A 287 -15.65 15.86 -28.00
C ILE A 287 -15.94 14.88 -29.13
N THR A 288 -15.07 14.89 -30.14
CA THR A 288 -15.10 13.91 -31.24
C THR A 288 -13.88 13.01 -31.13
N TRP A 289 -14.11 11.70 -31.15
CA TRP A 289 -13.05 10.68 -31.08
C TRP A 289 -12.79 10.07 -32.45
N THR A 290 -11.52 9.88 -32.78
CA THR A 290 -11.05 9.08 -33.93
C THR A 290 -10.21 7.93 -33.38
N PRO A 291 -10.80 6.73 -33.21
CA PRO A 291 -10.08 5.56 -32.73
C PRO A 291 -8.88 5.22 -33.63
N LEU A 292 -7.78 4.85 -33.01
CA LEU A 292 -6.54 4.41 -33.65
C LEU A 292 -6.24 2.96 -33.22
N ASP A 293 -5.40 2.26 -33.97
CA ASP A 293 -5.05 0.88 -33.64
C ASP A 293 -4.18 0.84 -32.37
N PRO A 294 -4.61 0.12 -31.32
CA PRO A 294 -3.85 0.06 -30.07
C PRO A 294 -2.86 -1.11 -30.05
N LEU A 295 -1.66 -0.87 -29.52
CA LEU A 295 -0.66 -1.90 -29.23
C LEU A 295 -0.82 -2.36 -27.78
N ILE A 296 -1.76 -3.27 -27.51
CA ILE A 296 -2.04 -3.79 -26.15
C ILE A 296 -1.11 -4.95 -25.77
N ASP A 297 -0.81 -5.82 -26.74
CA ASP A 297 0.07 -6.97 -26.55
C ASP A 297 1.55 -6.53 -26.54
N MET A 298 2.31 -7.07 -25.60
CA MET A 298 3.69 -6.65 -25.36
C MET A 298 4.64 -7.09 -26.48
N ASP A 299 4.46 -8.31 -27.01
CA ASP A 299 5.28 -8.82 -28.11
C ASP A 299 4.96 -8.03 -29.40
N ALA A 300 3.69 -7.76 -29.66
CA ALA A 300 3.27 -6.90 -30.77
C ALA A 300 3.81 -5.47 -30.66
N SER A 301 3.93 -4.92 -29.44
CA SER A 301 4.48 -3.58 -29.21
C SER A 301 5.99 -3.50 -29.50
N LEU A 302 6.75 -4.54 -29.16
CA LEU A 302 8.19 -4.62 -29.44
C LEU A 302 8.47 -4.67 -30.95
N ASP A 303 7.61 -5.33 -31.72
CA ASP A 303 7.73 -5.47 -33.18
C ASP A 303 7.09 -4.30 -33.96
N ALA A 304 6.46 -3.35 -33.27
CA ALA A 304 5.71 -2.28 -33.91
C ALA A 304 6.62 -1.29 -34.64
N ARG A 305 6.17 -0.88 -35.84
CA ARG A 305 6.83 0.18 -36.63
C ARG A 305 6.37 1.58 -36.21
N GLU A 306 5.09 1.70 -35.85
CA GLU A 306 4.53 2.91 -35.28
C GLU A 306 4.72 2.86 -33.76
N LEU A 307 5.45 3.85 -33.24
CA LEU A 307 5.82 3.92 -31.83
C LEU A 307 4.78 4.70 -31.03
N LEU A 308 4.53 4.29 -29.78
CA LEU A 308 3.68 5.03 -28.85
C LEU A 308 4.28 6.39 -28.48
N HIS A 309 5.61 6.38 -28.34
CA HIS A 309 6.46 7.53 -28.06
C HIS A 309 7.51 7.63 -29.17
N PRO A 310 7.51 8.69 -30.00
CA PRO A 310 8.38 8.78 -31.17
C PRO A 310 9.89 8.68 -30.87
N ASP A 311 10.30 9.01 -29.65
CA ASP A 311 11.67 8.98 -29.15
C ASP A 311 12.07 7.66 -28.47
N ARG A 312 11.21 6.63 -28.52
CA ARG A 312 11.40 5.35 -27.82
C ARG A 312 11.40 4.17 -28.81
N PRO A 313 12.55 3.89 -29.46
CA PRO A 313 12.67 2.79 -30.42
C PRO A 313 12.22 1.45 -29.85
N GLY A 314 11.45 0.70 -30.63
CA GLY A 314 10.90 -0.61 -30.23
C GLY A 314 9.93 -0.55 -29.06
N ASN A 315 9.39 0.64 -28.74
CA ASN A 315 8.56 0.88 -27.56
C ASN A 315 9.24 0.46 -26.24
N ILE A 316 10.58 0.47 -26.20
CA ILE A 316 11.34 0.16 -24.99
C ILE A 316 11.41 1.41 -24.11
N MET A 317 10.94 1.29 -22.87
CA MET A 317 10.98 2.36 -21.87
C MET A 317 12.40 2.46 -21.27
N CYS A 318 12.89 1.36 -20.70
CA CYS A 318 14.31 1.16 -20.35
C CYS A 318 14.60 -0.32 -20.05
N THR A 319 15.88 -0.64 -19.90
CA THR A 319 16.36 -1.98 -19.55
C THR A 319 17.23 -1.92 -18.29
N GLY A 320 17.06 -2.88 -17.38
CA GLY A 320 17.98 -3.13 -16.29
C GLY A 320 18.75 -4.44 -16.47
N PHE A 321 19.95 -4.50 -15.92
CA PHE A 321 20.88 -5.61 -16.13
C PHE A 321 21.77 -5.85 -14.91
N VAL A 322 21.97 -7.13 -14.54
CA VAL A 322 22.95 -7.57 -13.55
C VAL A 322 23.62 -8.85 -14.05
N ALA A 323 24.95 -8.90 -14.02
CA ALA A 323 25.71 -10.10 -14.33
C ALA A 323 26.96 -10.25 -13.46
N CYS A 324 27.24 -11.47 -13.03
CA CYS A 324 28.50 -11.88 -12.40
C CYS A 324 28.90 -13.27 -12.90
N GLY A 325 30.20 -13.53 -13.05
CA GLY A 325 30.68 -14.82 -13.59
C GLY A 325 30.25 -15.08 -15.04
N ASP A 326 30.14 -16.34 -15.42
CA ASP A 326 29.66 -16.82 -16.71
C ASP A 326 28.48 -17.80 -16.53
N ALA A 327 27.27 -17.23 -16.46
CA ALA A 327 26.05 -18.02 -16.34
C ALA A 327 25.85 -19.03 -17.49
N GLY A 328 26.39 -18.74 -18.68
CA GLY A 328 26.27 -19.63 -19.84
C GLY A 328 27.08 -20.91 -19.65
N ALA A 329 28.36 -20.77 -19.29
CA ALA A 329 29.23 -21.90 -18.98
C ALA A 329 28.72 -22.69 -17.77
N ALA A 330 28.35 -22.00 -16.70
CA ALA A 330 27.81 -22.63 -15.48
C ALA A 330 26.53 -23.46 -15.73
N LEU A 331 25.65 -23.01 -16.64
CA LEU A 331 24.46 -23.78 -17.02
C LEU A 331 24.77 -24.98 -17.92
N GLN A 332 25.88 -24.96 -18.68
CA GLN A 332 26.33 -26.09 -19.48
C GLN A 332 26.99 -27.18 -18.61
N ASP A 333 27.71 -26.75 -17.58
CA ASP A 333 28.44 -27.62 -16.65
C ASP A 333 27.56 -28.18 -15.52
N ALA A 334 26.33 -27.67 -15.36
CA ALA A 334 25.42 -28.10 -14.31
C ALA A 334 24.91 -29.54 -14.53
N ASP A 335 24.90 -30.34 -13.45
CA ASP A 335 24.36 -31.71 -13.46
C ASP A 335 22.85 -31.76 -13.73
N VAL A 336 22.12 -30.77 -13.22
CA VAL A 336 20.68 -30.64 -13.37
C VAL A 336 20.32 -29.21 -13.74
N VAL A 337 19.55 -29.05 -14.82
CA VAL A 337 18.98 -27.78 -15.24
C VAL A 337 17.45 -27.87 -15.25
N VAL A 338 16.80 -26.80 -14.81
CA VAL A 338 15.37 -26.57 -14.94
C VAL A 338 15.10 -25.28 -15.69
N GLU A 339 13.99 -25.24 -16.41
CA GLU A 339 13.60 -24.11 -17.25
C GLU A 339 12.10 -23.90 -17.18
N GLY A 340 11.67 -22.63 -17.23
CA GLY A 340 10.27 -22.26 -17.27
C GLY A 340 10.04 -20.88 -17.87
N ARG A 341 8.90 -20.75 -18.56
CA ARG A 341 8.30 -19.48 -18.94
C ARG A 341 7.12 -19.20 -18.00
N PHE A 342 7.10 -18.02 -17.39
CA PHE A 342 6.07 -17.61 -16.44
C PHE A 342 5.44 -16.28 -16.86
N ASP A 343 4.13 -16.17 -16.68
CA ASP A 343 3.35 -14.98 -17.00
C ASP A 343 2.55 -14.50 -15.78
N THR A 344 2.55 -13.19 -15.52
CA THR A 344 1.72 -12.57 -14.49
C THR A 344 0.82 -11.50 -15.10
N ALA A 345 -0.41 -11.37 -14.60
CA ALA A 345 -1.37 -10.38 -15.08
C ALA A 345 -1.21 -9.00 -14.40
N TYR A 346 -2.00 -8.02 -14.87
CA TYR A 346 -2.20 -6.77 -14.12
C TYR A 346 -2.86 -7.09 -12.78
N VAL A 347 -2.39 -6.44 -11.72
CA VAL A 347 -3.00 -6.49 -10.39
C VAL A 347 -3.34 -5.07 -9.96
N GLU A 348 -4.56 -4.87 -9.51
CA GLU A 348 -5.06 -3.61 -8.96
C GLU A 348 -4.79 -3.54 -7.46
N HIS A 349 -4.32 -2.40 -6.98
CA HIS A 349 -3.98 -2.19 -5.58
C HIS A 349 -5.19 -2.35 -4.68
N ALA A 350 -6.33 -1.85 -5.15
CA ALA A 350 -7.65 -2.00 -4.54
C ALA A 350 -7.72 -1.53 -3.08
N TYR A 351 -7.00 -0.45 -2.76
CA TYR A 351 -7.25 0.30 -1.53
C TYR A 351 -8.69 0.78 -1.50
N ILE A 352 -9.29 0.81 -0.30
CA ILE A 352 -10.73 1.03 -0.14
C ILE A 352 -11.11 2.49 -0.40
N GLU A 353 -10.25 3.46 -0.03
CA GLU A 353 -10.43 4.89 -0.31
C GLU A 353 -9.85 5.27 -1.69
N PRO A 354 -10.68 5.63 -2.69
CA PRO A 354 -10.19 6.17 -3.95
C PRO A 354 -9.34 7.44 -3.77
N GLU A 355 -8.75 7.92 -4.86
CA GLU A 355 -8.03 9.18 -4.91
C GLU A 355 -8.99 10.32 -4.57
N ALA A 356 -8.63 11.14 -3.58
CA ALA A 356 -9.45 12.26 -3.18
C ALA A 356 -8.61 13.40 -2.61
N GLY A 357 -9.14 14.61 -2.74
CA GLY A 357 -8.51 15.79 -2.15
C GLY A 357 -9.31 17.06 -2.34
N PHE A 358 -8.74 18.12 -1.78
CA PHE A 358 -9.25 19.48 -1.70
C PHE A 358 -8.12 20.46 -1.99
N ALA A 359 -8.41 21.59 -2.62
CA ALA A 359 -7.45 22.67 -2.78
C ALA A 359 -8.12 24.04 -2.67
N GLU A 360 -7.39 25.00 -2.12
CA GLU A 360 -7.82 26.40 -2.06
C GLU A 360 -6.66 27.38 -2.30
N PRO A 361 -6.88 28.47 -3.05
CA PRO A 361 -5.91 29.55 -3.14
C PRO A 361 -5.81 30.26 -1.78
N VAL A 362 -4.58 30.44 -1.28
CA VAL A 362 -4.29 31.13 -0.02
C VAL A 362 -3.28 32.24 -0.28
N GLY A 363 -3.77 33.48 -0.34
CA GLY A 363 -2.93 34.62 -0.73
C GLY A 363 -2.39 34.44 -2.15
N ASP A 364 -1.06 34.39 -2.28
CA ASP A 364 -0.36 34.13 -3.54
C ASP A 364 0.03 32.64 -3.73
N ARG A 365 -0.45 31.75 -2.86
CA ARG A 365 -0.13 30.31 -2.86
C ARG A 365 -1.33 29.44 -3.19
N ILE A 366 -1.05 28.17 -3.47
CA ILE A 366 -2.06 27.10 -3.51
C ILE A 366 -1.78 26.10 -2.39
N GLU A 367 -2.80 25.82 -1.58
CA GLU A 367 -2.76 24.76 -0.57
C GLU A 367 -3.59 23.57 -1.04
N ILE A 368 -3.03 22.37 -0.97
CA ILE A 368 -3.67 21.13 -1.43
C ILE A 368 -3.64 20.11 -0.31
N HIS A 369 -4.83 19.61 0.05
CA HIS A 369 -5.01 18.50 0.97
C HIS A 369 -5.40 17.26 0.18
N ALA A 370 -4.59 16.21 0.18
CA ALA A 370 -4.87 15.00 -0.61
C ALA A 370 -4.32 13.73 0.05
N CYS A 371 -4.91 12.58 -0.29
CA CYS A 371 -4.35 11.30 0.11
C CYS A 371 -3.12 10.96 -0.77
N THR A 372 -1.93 11.00 -0.18
CA THR A 372 -0.64 10.84 -0.90
C THR A 372 0.38 10.05 -0.09
N GLN A 373 1.36 9.42 -0.75
CA GLN A 373 2.54 8.82 -0.15
C GLN A 373 3.80 9.70 -0.25
N ALA A 374 3.76 10.80 -1.01
CA ALA A 374 4.94 11.56 -1.41
C ALA A 374 4.68 13.08 -1.55
N PRO A 375 4.33 13.80 -0.47
CA PRO A 375 3.90 15.21 -0.54
C PRO A 375 4.93 16.16 -1.16
N VAL A 376 6.23 15.94 -0.94
CA VAL A 376 7.28 16.77 -1.52
C VAL A 376 7.38 16.57 -3.04
N MET A 377 7.15 15.35 -3.53
CA MET A 377 7.09 15.06 -4.97
C MET A 377 5.83 15.64 -5.60
N ASP A 378 4.70 15.60 -4.88
CA ASP A 378 3.46 16.24 -5.31
C ASP A 378 3.64 17.76 -5.45
N ARG A 379 4.28 18.40 -4.47
CA ARG A 379 4.59 19.84 -4.49
C ARG A 379 5.42 20.19 -5.71
N ASP A 380 6.51 19.46 -5.92
CA ASP A 380 7.44 19.70 -7.02
C ASP A 380 6.76 19.49 -8.38
N THR A 381 5.88 18.49 -8.49
CA THR A 381 5.09 18.24 -9.70
C THR A 381 4.08 19.37 -9.96
N VAL A 382 3.30 19.76 -8.96
CA VAL A 382 2.32 20.84 -9.08
C VAL A 382 3.02 22.15 -9.42
N ALA A 383 4.16 22.44 -8.79
CA ALA A 383 4.97 23.62 -9.12
C ALA A 383 5.42 23.61 -10.60
N SER A 384 5.85 22.45 -11.13
CA SER A 384 6.20 22.31 -12.54
C SER A 384 5.01 22.53 -13.48
N VAL A 385 3.86 21.92 -13.17
CA VAL A 385 2.60 22.06 -13.93
C VAL A 385 2.13 23.52 -13.95
N LEU A 386 2.28 24.23 -12.83
CA LEU A 386 1.90 25.64 -12.71
C LEU A 386 2.95 26.62 -13.25
N GLY A 387 4.18 26.16 -13.51
CA GLY A 387 5.32 27.05 -13.80
C GLY A 387 5.66 27.97 -12.63
N TRP A 388 5.46 27.51 -11.39
CA TRP A 388 5.61 28.28 -10.15
C TRP A 388 6.86 27.87 -9.37
N PRO A 389 7.39 28.76 -8.51
CA PRO A 389 8.34 28.37 -7.48
C PRO A 389 7.68 27.44 -6.46
N LYS A 390 8.45 26.48 -5.93
CA LYS A 390 7.96 25.42 -5.04
C LYS A 390 7.35 25.97 -3.75
N GLU A 391 7.85 27.10 -3.26
CA GLU A 391 7.42 27.77 -2.03
C GLU A 391 6.01 28.37 -2.13
N ARG A 392 5.44 28.45 -3.34
CA ARG A 392 4.05 28.88 -3.57
C ARG A 392 3.06 27.70 -3.61
N VAL A 393 3.54 26.48 -3.39
CA VAL A 393 2.73 25.27 -3.36
C VAL A 393 2.93 24.60 -2.00
N ARG A 394 1.84 24.35 -1.29
CA ARG A 394 1.85 23.59 -0.04
C ARG A 394 1.01 22.33 -0.19
N ILE A 395 1.57 21.19 0.18
CA ILE A 395 0.87 19.91 0.22
C ILE A 395 0.71 19.49 1.67
N VAL A 396 -0.53 19.24 2.08
CA VAL A 396 -0.91 18.76 3.41
C VAL A 396 -1.59 17.40 3.27
N PRO A 397 -0.86 16.29 3.42
CA PRO A 397 -1.45 14.95 3.36
C PRO A 397 -2.64 14.78 4.29
N THR A 398 -3.71 14.15 3.79
CA THR A 398 -4.79 13.62 4.64
C THR A 398 -4.45 12.21 5.11
N ALA A 399 -5.29 11.63 5.98
CA ALA A 399 -5.24 10.18 6.14
C ALA A 399 -5.46 9.50 4.78
N ALA A 400 -4.77 8.39 4.55
CA ALA A 400 -4.90 7.60 3.33
C ALA A 400 -5.48 6.23 3.67
N GLY A 401 -6.60 5.86 3.04
CA GLY A 401 -7.30 4.59 3.21
C GLY A 401 -6.63 3.42 2.46
N GLY A 402 -5.31 3.36 2.55
CA GLY A 402 -4.42 2.51 1.77
C GLY A 402 -3.85 3.22 0.54
N GLY A 403 -2.71 2.72 0.05
CA GLY A 403 -2.05 3.22 -1.15
C GLY A 403 -1.24 2.13 -1.85
N PHE A 404 -0.53 1.29 -1.08
CA PHE A 404 0.18 0.09 -1.55
C PHE A 404 1.16 0.32 -2.72
N GLY A 405 1.53 1.57 -2.97
CA GLY A 405 2.39 2.01 -4.07
C GLY A 405 1.70 2.94 -5.06
N SER A 406 0.39 2.80 -5.31
CA SER A 406 -0.33 3.62 -6.31
C SER A 406 -0.30 5.11 -5.96
N LYS A 407 -0.51 5.47 -4.69
CA LYS A 407 -0.50 6.87 -4.22
C LYS A 407 0.91 7.48 -4.10
N LEU A 408 1.93 6.82 -4.66
CA LEU A 408 3.21 7.44 -4.98
C LEU A 408 3.15 8.19 -6.30
N ASP A 409 2.30 7.74 -7.23
CA ASP A 409 2.02 8.45 -8.46
C ASP A 409 1.10 9.63 -8.17
N VAL A 410 1.34 10.70 -8.92
CA VAL A 410 0.50 11.90 -8.88
C VAL A 410 -0.83 11.59 -9.58
N SER A 411 -1.94 12.03 -8.99
CA SER A 411 -3.29 11.77 -9.50
C SER A 411 -4.12 13.05 -9.56
N VAL A 412 -4.71 13.44 -8.44
CA VAL A 412 -5.69 14.54 -8.35
C VAL A 412 -5.06 15.91 -8.16
N GLN A 413 -3.81 15.97 -7.69
CA GLN A 413 -3.13 17.19 -7.26
C GLN A 413 -3.02 18.24 -8.38
N PRO A 414 -2.63 17.90 -9.63
CA PRO A 414 -2.58 18.88 -10.73
C PRO A 414 -3.98 19.41 -11.10
N LEU A 415 -4.98 18.54 -11.11
CA LEU A 415 -6.37 18.90 -11.44
C LEU A 415 -6.95 19.87 -10.40
N LEU A 416 -6.73 19.57 -9.11
CA LEU A 416 -7.11 20.42 -7.99
C LEU A 416 -6.48 21.80 -8.08
N ALA A 417 -5.17 21.88 -8.31
CA ALA A 417 -4.45 23.14 -8.42
C ALA A 417 -4.98 24.00 -9.58
N LEU A 418 -5.11 23.43 -10.78
CA LEU A 418 -5.58 24.14 -11.96
C LEU A 418 -7.03 24.62 -11.78
N ALA A 419 -7.91 23.79 -11.22
CA ALA A 419 -9.32 24.14 -10.99
C ALA A 419 -9.48 25.25 -9.95
N ALA A 420 -8.76 25.17 -8.83
CA ALA A 420 -8.75 26.19 -7.79
C ALA A 420 -8.34 27.55 -8.34
N LEU A 421 -7.24 27.58 -9.11
CA LEU A 421 -6.70 28.82 -9.68
C LEU A 421 -7.56 29.38 -10.80
N LYS A 422 -8.11 28.51 -11.67
CA LYS A 422 -9.00 28.95 -12.76
C LYS A 422 -10.27 29.61 -12.24
N THR A 423 -10.82 29.10 -11.13
CA THR A 423 -12.08 29.58 -10.57
C THR A 423 -11.89 30.64 -9.49
N GLY A 424 -10.70 30.72 -8.87
CA GLY A 424 -10.45 31.54 -7.68
C GLY A 424 -11.22 31.06 -6.45
N GLN A 425 -11.69 29.80 -6.44
CA GLN A 425 -12.52 29.23 -5.38
C GLN A 425 -11.95 27.89 -4.89
N PRO A 426 -12.27 27.49 -3.65
CA PRO A 426 -11.96 26.14 -3.20
C PRO A 426 -12.62 25.08 -4.09
N VAL A 427 -11.87 24.02 -4.37
CA VAL A 427 -12.30 22.88 -5.20
C VAL A 427 -11.99 21.55 -4.50
N ARG A 428 -12.79 20.53 -4.79
CA ARG A 428 -12.57 19.16 -4.34
C ARG A 428 -12.74 18.17 -5.47
N ILE A 429 -12.15 16.99 -5.30
CA ILE A 429 -12.37 15.85 -6.17
C ILE A 429 -12.27 14.57 -5.35
N ALA A 430 -13.14 13.61 -5.65
CA ALA A 430 -13.04 12.24 -5.21
C ALA A 430 -13.34 11.37 -6.41
N TYR A 431 -12.39 10.53 -6.82
CA TYR A 431 -12.62 9.60 -7.91
C TYR A 431 -13.71 8.61 -7.51
N SER A 432 -14.61 8.32 -8.46
CA SER A 432 -15.40 7.09 -8.38
C SER A 432 -14.47 5.88 -8.45
N ARG A 433 -14.94 4.72 -7.95
CA ARG A 433 -14.17 3.48 -8.08
C ARG A 433 -13.81 3.14 -9.53
N ARG A 434 -14.71 3.42 -10.47
CA ARG A 434 -14.46 3.22 -11.91
C ARG A 434 -13.33 4.13 -12.43
N GLU A 435 -13.33 5.40 -12.06
CA GLU A 435 -12.23 6.31 -12.41
C GLU A 435 -10.90 5.87 -11.80
N SER A 436 -10.92 5.41 -10.55
CA SER A 436 -9.74 4.84 -9.88
C SER A 436 -9.22 3.63 -10.67
N MET A 437 -10.07 2.64 -10.95
CA MET A 437 -9.73 1.44 -11.74
C MET A 437 -9.14 1.77 -13.12
N GLN A 438 -9.69 2.77 -13.83
CA GLN A 438 -9.28 3.11 -15.18
C GLN A 438 -8.00 3.96 -15.26
N SER A 439 -7.75 4.83 -14.27
CA SER A 439 -6.73 5.88 -14.38
C SER A 439 -5.53 5.73 -13.46
N THR A 440 -5.62 4.92 -12.41
CA THR A 440 -4.51 4.69 -11.49
C THR A 440 -3.58 3.61 -12.00
N THR A 441 -2.35 3.64 -11.51
CA THR A 441 -1.35 2.66 -11.90
C THR A 441 -1.73 1.25 -11.45
N LYS A 442 -1.23 0.23 -12.14
CA LYS A 442 -1.39 -1.19 -11.81
C LYS A 442 -0.02 -1.82 -11.54
N ARG A 443 0.00 -3.04 -10.99
CA ARG A 443 1.23 -3.86 -11.04
C ARG A 443 1.53 -4.24 -12.49
N HIS A 444 2.79 -4.12 -12.90
CA HIS A 444 3.28 -4.58 -14.20
C HIS A 444 2.99 -6.07 -14.44
N PRO A 445 2.28 -6.42 -15.51
CA PRO A 445 2.32 -7.75 -16.10
C PRO A 445 3.75 -8.07 -16.53
N ALA A 446 4.12 -9.34 -16.45
CA ALA A 446 5.47 -9.77 -16.78
C ALA A 446 5.43 -11.10 -17.54
N THR A 447 6.32 -11.24 -18.52
CA THR A 447 6.68 -12.51 -19.12
C THR A 447 8.15 -12.77 -18.81
N MET A 448 8.43 -13.92 -18.20
CA MET A 448 9.76 -14.24 -17.66
C MET A 448 10.21 -15.61 -18.15
N ASN A 449 11.39 -15.69 -18.72
CA ASN A 449 12.05 -16.94 -19.11
C ASN A 449 13.24 -17.15 -18.18
N VAL A 450 13.25 -18.29 -17.48
CA VAL A 450 14.23 -18.55 -16.43
C VAL A 450 14.85 -19.92 -16.59
N ARG A 451 16.17 -19.99 -16.49
CA ARG A 451 16.97 -21.23 -16.48
C ARG A 451 17.87 -21.24 -15.27
N ILE A 452 17.84 -22.33 -14.51
CA ILE A 452 18.61 -22.48 -13.26
C ILE A 452 19.29 -23.85 -13.24
N GLY A 453 20.59 -23.84 -12.98
CA GLY A 453 21.43 -25.03 -12.88
C GLY A 453 21.89 -25.29 -11.45
N ALA A 454 21.96 -26.56 -11.08
CA ALA A 454 22.56 -27.00 -9.84
C ALA A 454 23.39 -28.26 -10.04
N THR A 455 24.34 -28.47 -9.13
CA THR A 455 25.13 -29.70 -9.01
C THR A 455 24.30 -30.82 -8.40
N ARG A 456 24.76 -32.07 -8.52
CA ARG A 456 24.11 -33.26 -8.00
C ARG A 456 24.05 -33.32 -6.47
N ASP A 457 24.97 -32.64 -5.76
CA ASP A 457 24.91 -32.45 -4.31
C ASP A 457 23.97 -31.30 -3.89
N GLY A 458 23.36 -30.62 -4.86
CA GLY A 458 22.29 -29.65 -4.65
C GLY A 458 22.77 -28.21 -4.45
N LYS A 459 23.96 -27.84 -4.96
CA LYS A 459 24.45 -26.46 -4.93
C LYS A 459 24.04 -25.72 -6.20
N LEU A 460 23.47 -24.52 -6.03
CA LEU A 460 23.17 -23.63 -7.14
C LEU A 460 24.47 -23.20 -7.84
N GLN A 461 24.47 -23.26 -9.18
CA GLN A 461 25.65 -22.98 -9.99
C GLN A 461 25.43 -21.76 -10.89
N GLY A 462 24.51 -21.87 -11.85
CA GLY A 462 24.24 -20.85 -12.85
C GLY A 462 22.77 -20.45 -12.93
N MET A 463 22.48 -19.16 -13.18
CA MET A 463 21.12 -18.68 -13.47
C MET A 463 21.09 -17.67 -14.61
N ARG A 464 20.14 -17.85 -15.51
CA ARG A 464 19.77 -16.89 -16.55
C ARG A 464 18.29 -16.51 -16.41
N PHE A 465 18.04 -15.21 -16.32
CA PHE A 465 16.70 -14.64 -16.17
C PHE A 465 16.49 -13.54 -17.22
N ASP A 466 15.61 -13.78 -18.18
CA ASP A 466 15.25 -12.80 -19.22
C ASP A 466 13.76 -12.45 -19.08
N SER A 467 13.43 -11.17 -18.97
CA SER A 467 12.07 -10.74 -18.66
C SER A 467 11.63 -9.47 -19.36
N HIS A 468 10.36 -9.43 -19.75
CA HIS A 468 9.69 -8.25 -20.27
C HIS A 468 8.54 -7.85 -19.33
N PHE A 469 8.45 -6.58 -19.01
CA PHE A 469 7.43 -5.99 -18.14
C PHE A 469 6.60 -4.98 -18.93
N ASN A 470 5.29 -5.17 -18.97
CA ASN A 470 4.39 -4.21 -19.60
C ASN A 470 4.20 -3.00 -18.65
N THR A 471 4.67 -1.82 -19.08
CA THR A 471 4.58 -0.57 -18.30
C THR A 471 3.35 0.27 -18.64
N GLY A 472 2.53 -0.17 -19.59
CA GLY A 472 1.41 0.60 -20.11
C GLY A 472 1.87 1.81 -20.93
N ALA A 473 1.01 2.83 -21.00
CA ALA A 473 1.23 3.97 -21.91
C ALA A 473 2.33 4.95 -21.47
N TYR A 474 2.73 4.95 -20.19
CA TYR A 474 3.64 5.94 -19.60
C TYR A 474 4.59 5.30 -18.59
N SER A 475 5.72 5.97 -18.30
CA SER A 475 6.86 5.34 -17.60
C SER A 475 6.58 5.07 -16.13
N SER A 476 5.95 6.01 -15.41
CA SER A 476 5.70 5.93 -13.96
C SER A 476 6.93 5.37 -13.20
N TRP A 477 6.77 4.29 -12.43
CA TRP A 477 7.80 3.58 -11.69
C TRP A 477 8.48 2.45 -12.48
N GLY A 478 8.19 2.31 -13.77
CA GLY A 478 8.84 1.37 -14.68
C GLY A 478 10.36 1.35 -14.57
N PRO A 479 11.08 2.50 -14.54
CA PRO A 479 12.53 2.52 -14.40
C PRO A 479 13.04 1.85 -13.11
N THR A 480 12.27 1.98 -12.02
CA THR A 480 12.60 1.33 -10.75
C THR A 480 12.39 -0.18 -10.84
N VAL A 481 11.31 -0.64 -11.49
CA VAL A 481 11.05 -2.08 -11.69
C VAL A 481 12.14 -2.72 -12.58
N ALA A 482 12.46 -2.09 -13.71
CA ALA A 482 13.49 -2.58 -14.63
C ALA A 482 14.86 -2.73 -13.93
N THR A 483 15.21 -1.80 -13.05
CA THR A 483 16.48 -1.88 -12.29
C THR A 483 16.41 -2.87 -11.12
N ARG A 484 15.29 -2.94 -10.40
CA ARG A 484 15.17 -3.80 -9.20
C ARG A 484 15.10 -5.28 -9.51
N VAL A 485 14.41 -5.67 -10.58
CA VAL A 485 14.17 -7.07 -10.88
C VAL A 485 15.48 -7.84 -11.05
N PRO A 486 16.46 -7.41 -11.86
CA PRO A 486 17.74 -8.10 -12.01
C PRO A 486 18.56 -8.20 -10.72
N VAL A 487 18.45 -7.20 -9.82
CA VAL A 487 19.12 -7.21 -8.50
C VAL A 487 18.55 -8.28 -7.57
N HIS A 488 17.26 -8.60 -7.70
CA HIS A 488 16.55 -9.46 -6.76
C HIS A 488 16.16 -10.84 -7.32
N ALA A 489 16.19 -11.04 -8.64
CA ALA A 489 15.73 -12.27 -9.28
C ALA A 489 16.55 -13.51 -8.88
N SER A 490 17.76 -13.32 -8.34
CA SER A 490 18.54 -14.38 -7.68
C SER A 490 17.95 -14.89 -6.37
N GLY A 491 16.96 -14.20 -5.81
CA GLY A 491 16.48 -14.43 -4.46
C GLY A 491 17.59 -14.28 -3.41
N PRO A 492 17.30 -14.58 -2.14
CA PRO A 492 18.28 -14.55 -1.06
C PRO A 492 19.17 -15.80 -1.04
N TYR A 493 19.75 -16.16 -2.20
CA TYR A 493 20.54 -17.38 -2.39
C TYR A 493 21.90 -17.10 -3.01
N ARG A 494 22.81 -18.06 -2.83
CA ARG A 494 24.19 -17.97 -3.30
C ARG A 494 24.31 -18.40 -4.76
N PHE A 495 24.69 -17.45 -5.62
CA PHE A 495 25.08 -17.70 -7.01
C PHE A 495 26.48 -17.14 -7.25
N GLN A 496 27.31 -17.89 -7.98
CA GLN A 496 28.59 -17.40 -8.49
C GLN A 496 28.45 -16.89 -9.92
N ASP A 497 27.62 -17.57 -10.72
CA ASP A 497 27.40 -17.28 -12.12
C ASP A 497 25.93 -16.90 -12.37
N TYR A 498 25.70 -15.66 -12.78
CA TYR A 498 24.37 -15.07 -12.86
C TYR A 498 24.28 -14.07 -14.00
N ARG A 499 23.16 -14.08 -14.72
CA ARG A 499 22.77 -13.02 -15.67
C ARG A 499 21.27 -12.79 -15.57
N ALA A 500 20.86 -11.57 -15.28
CA ALA A 500 19.47 -11.16 -15.32
C ALA A 500 19.26 -9.86 -16.10
N GLU A 501 18.18 -9.84 -16.87
CA GLU A 501 17.76 -8.71 -17.69
C GLU A 501 16.24 -8.49 -17.53
N ALA A 502 15.86 -7.23 -17.36
CA ALA A 502 14.47 -6.80 -17.31
C ALA A 502 14.24 -5.62 -18.24
N VAL A 503 13.36 -5.80 -19.22
CA VAL A 503 12.99 -4.78 -20.21
C VAL A 503 11.60 -4.27 -19.90
N GLY A 504 11.45 -2.96 -19.68
CA GLY A 504 10.13 -2.33 -19.59
C GLY A 504 9.65 -1.91 -20.98
N VAL A 505 8.41 -2.29 -21.32
CA VAL A 505 7.82 -2.12 -22.65
C VAL A 505 6.58 -1.25 -22.55
N PHE A 506 6.49 -0.21 -23.38
CA PHE A 506 5.29 0.61 -23.51
C PHE A 506 4.21 -0.14 -24.28
N THR A 507 2.96 -0.02 -23.85
CA THR A 507 1.77 -0.52 -24.56
C THR A 507 0.61 0.46 -24.40
N ASN A 508 -0.47 0.34 -25.17
CA ASN A 508 -1.69 1.13 -24.99
C ASN A 508 -2.57 0.61 -23.83
N GLY A 509 -2.01 -0.22 -22.96
CA GLY A 509 -2.67 -0.72 -21.75
C GLY A 509 -2.63 0.29 -20.59
N PRO A 510 -3.24 -0.08 -19.44
CA PRO A 510 -3.17 0.73 -18.22
C PRO A 510 -1.72 1.00 -17.82
N VAL A 511 -1.45 2.23 -17.38
CA VAL A 511 -0.13 2.59 -16.84
C VAL A 511 0.20 1.66 -15.67
N ALA A 512 1.39 1.10 -15.66
CA ALA A 512 1.87 0.28 -14.55
C ALA A 512 2.92 1.03 -13.75
N GLY A 513 2.83 0.90 -12.43
CA GLY A 513 3.59 1.71 -11.48
C GLY A 513 4.00 0.90 -10.26
N ALA A 514 4.22 1.62 -9.16
CA ALA A 514 4.62 1.00 -7.91
C ALA A 514 3.48 0.17 -7.34
N PHE A 515 3.70 -1.14 -7.16
CA PHE A 515 2.90 -1.98 -6.27
C PHE A 515 3.89 -2.66 -5.33
N ARG A 516 3.61 -2.66 -4.03
CA ARG A 516 4.30 -3.41 -2.95
C ARG A 516 5.22 -4.53 -3.50
N GLY A 517 6.54 -4.35 -3.44
CA GLY A 517 7.53 -5.31 -3.93
C GLY A 517 8.11 -5.06 -5.34
N PHE A 518 7.59 -4.12 -6.14
CA PHE A 518 8.22 -3.57 -7.36
C PHE A 518 8.88 -4.62 -8.29
N GLY A 519 8.09 -5.53 -8.87
CA GLY A 519 8.60 -6.55 -9.80
C GLY A 519 9.20 -7.78 -9.12
N VAL A 520 9.68 -7.67 -7.88
CA VAL A 520 10.30 -8.79 -7.15
C VAL A 520 9.32 -9.95 -6.89
N PRO A 521 8.03 -9.72 -6.55
CA PRO A 521 7.05 -10.82 -6.48
C PRO A 521 6.95 -11.62 -7.79
N GLN A 522 6.97 -10.95 -8.95
CA GLN A 522 6.93 -11.62 -10.25
C GLN A 522 8.17 -12.51 -10.45
N ALA A 523 9.36 -11.97 -10.19
CA ALA A 523 10.61 -12.74 -10.31
C ALA A 523 10.65 -13.94 -9.34
N ALA A 524 10.20 -13.75 -8.10
CA ALA A 524 10.12 -14.80 -7.10
C ALA A 524 9.17 -15.94 -7.50
N ILE A 525 8.05 -15.65 -8.17
CA ILE A 525 7.15 -16.68 -8.72
C ILE A 525 7.91 -17.60 -9.68
N ALA A 526 8.64 -17.04 -10.63
CA ALA A 526 9.38 -17.83 -11.61
C ALA A 526 10.53 -18.62 -10.95
N GLN A 527 11.27 -17.97 -10.07
CA GLN A 527 12.42 -18.57 -9.39
C GLN A 527 12.01 -19.69 -8.42
N GLU A 528 11.16 -19.39 -7.45
CA GLU A 528 10.86 -20.30 -6.33
C GLU A 528 10.07 -21.54 -6.78
N CYS A 529 9.29 -21.43 -7.86
CA CYS A 529 8.67 -22.59 -8.50
C CYS A 529 9.72 -23.53 -9.11
N LEU A 530 10.75 -22.99 -9.76
CA LEU A 530 11.85 -23.78 -10.33
C LEU A 530 12.75 -24.41 -9.27
N PHE A 531 12.88 -23.79 -8.10
CA PHE A 531 13.64 -24.37 -6.98
C PHE A 531 13.01 -25.67 -6.45
N ASP A 532 11.68 -25.75 -6.39
CA ASP A 532 10.98 -27.00 -6.04
C ASP A 532 11.20 -28.09 -7.10
N GLU A 533 11.25 -27.72 -8.38
CA GLU A 533 11.57 -28.65 -9.47
C GLU A 533 13.03 -29.14 -9.40
N LEU A 534 13.97 -28.25 -9.09
CA LEU A 534 15.37 -28.60 -8.87
C LEU A 534 15.54 -29.57 -7.70
N ALA A 535 14.96 -29.22 -6.55
CA ALA A 535 14.99 -30.05 -5.34
C ALA A 535 14.43 -31.46 -5.63
N ALA A 536 13.29 -31.54 -6.34
CA ALA A 536 12.69 -32.81 -6.73
C ALA A 536 13.59 -33.65 -7.65
N LYS A 537 14.23 -33.04 -8.68
CA LYS A 537 15.12 -33.76 -9.60
C LYS A 537 16.40 -34.28 -8.91
N ILE A 538 16.89 -33.57 -7.90
CA ILE A 538 18.06 -33.96 -7.11
C ILE A 538 17.68 -34.96 -6.00
N GLY A 539 16.39 -35.08 -5.66
CA GLY A 539 15.91 -35.92 -4.58
C GLY A 539 16.15 -35.32 -3.19
N ARG A 540 16.12 -33.98 -3.07
CA ARG A 540 16.30 -33.24 -1.82
C ARG A 540 14.97 -32.63 -1.36
N ASP A 541 14.76 -32.55 -0.05
CA ASP A 541 13.60 -31.86 0.51
C ASP A 541 13.62 -30.36 0.09
N PRO A 542 12.49 -29.78 -0.39
CA PRO A 542 12.44 -28.41 -0.86
C PRO A 542 12.84 -27.34 0.16
N LEU A 543 12.55 -27.54 1.45
CA LEU A 543 12.96 -26.60 2.50
C LEU A 543 14.46 -26.73 2.76
N GLU A 544 14.98 -27.95 2.92
CA GLU A 544 16.41 -28.16 3.14
C GLU A 544 17.24 -27.66 1.95
N PHE A 545 16.80 -27.89 0.71
CA PHE A 545 17.46 -27.35 -0.49
C PHE A 545 17.65 -25.84 -0.43
N ARG A 546 16.65 -25.09 0.06
CA ARG A 546 16.74 -23.64 0.26
C ARG A 546 17.70 -23.26 1.38
N ILE A 547 17.64 -23.97 2.51
CA ILE A 547 18.55 -23.75 3.65
C ILE A 547 20.01 -23.95 3.22
N ASP A 548 20.30 -24.97 2.41
CA ASP A 548 21.65 -25.28 1.96
C ASP A 548 22.22 -24.27 0.96
N ASN A 549 21.36 -23.50 0.30
CA ASN A 549 21.72 -22.52 -0.71
C ASN A 549 21.51 -21.07 -0.27
N ALA A 550 20.95 -20.87 0.94
CA ALA A 550 20.68 -19.55 1.51
C ALA A 550 21.93 -18.67 1.55
N LEU A 551 21.74 -17.37 1.30
CA LEU A 551 22.76 -16.35 1.48
C LEU A 551 23.12 -16.24 2.97
N GLU A 552 24.38 -15.94 3.25
CA GLU A 552 24.92 -15.81 4.62
C GLU A 552 25.78 -14.55 4.72
N ASN A 553 26.02 -14.09 5.94
CA ASN A 553 26.96 -12.99 6.19
C ASN A 553 28.35 -13.32 5.62
N GLY A 554 29.04 -12.32 5.08
CA GLY A 554 30.35 -12.48 4.45
C GLY A 554 30.32 -13.08 3.04
N VAL A 555 29.14 -13.43 2.50
CA VAL A 555 28.97 -13.91 1.13
C VAL A 555 28.56 -12.75 0.21
N LYS A 556 29.09 -12.74 -1.01
CA LYS A 556 28.73 -11.76 -2.03
C LYS A 556 27.33 -12.02 -2.58
N THR A 557 26.56 -10.95 -2.78
CA THR A 557 25.34 -10.97 -3.60
C THR A 557 25.70 -11.02 -5.09
N VAL A 558 24.71 -11.19 -5.96
CA VAL A 558 24.90 -11.12 -7.42
C VAL A 558 25.35 -9.75 -7.94
N CYS A 559 25.22 -8.70 -7.12
CA CYS A 559 25.78 -7.36 -7.39
C CYS A 559 27.21 -7.19 -6.84
N GLY A 560 27.79 -8.24 -6.23
CA GLY A 560 29.12 -8.19 -5.61
C GLY A 560 29.15 -7.57 -4.20
N GLN A 561 28.03 -7.06 -3.69
CA GLN A 561 27.91 -6.51 -2.34
C GLN A 561 28.09 -7.60 -1.27
N THR A 562 28.80 -7.29 -0.19
CA THR A 562 28.97 -8.19 0.96
C THR A 562 28.49 -7.52 2.24
N PHE A 563 27.61 -8.18 2.97
CA PHE A 563 27.16 -7.75 4.29
C PHE A 563 27.96 -8.45 5.37
N ARG A 564 28.47 -7.69 6.37
CA ARG A 564 29.17 -8.26 7.52
C ARG A 564 28.20 -8.93 8.50
N GLN A 565 27.01 -8.38 8.64
CA GLN A 565 25.93 -8.85 9.49
C GLN A 565 24.56 -8.52 8.88
N GLY A 566 23.49 -9.07 9.44
CA GLY A 566 22.12 -8.74 9.07
C GLY A 566 21.51 -9.59 7.94
N VAL A 567 22.19 -10.62 7.42
CA VAL A 567 21.60 -11.58 6.47
C VAL A 567 20.84 -12.69 7.20
N GLY A 568 19.53 -12.51 7.42
CA GLY A 568 18.72 -13.42 8.27
C GLY A 568 17.85 -14.44 7.53
N ILE A 569 18.05 -14.66 6.22
CA ILE A 569 17.20 -15.60 5.46
C ILE A 569 17.28 -17.05 5.96
N LYS A 570 18.48 -17.53 6.33
CA LYS A 570 18.68 -18.90 6.80
C LYS A 570 17.93 -19.15 8.13
N PRO A 571 18.05 -18.27 9.15
CA PRO A 571 17.17 -18.30 10.33
C PRO A 571 15.68 -18.33 9.99
N CYS A 572 15.20 -17.52 9.02
CA CYS A 572 13.80 -17.56 8.60
C CYS A 572 13.40 -18.94 8.06
N LEU A 573 14.20 -19.54 7.19
CA LEU A 573 13.92 -20.88 6.64
C LEU A 573 13.95 -21.97 7.71
N GLU A 574 14.94 -21.94 8.60
CA GLU A 574 15.08 -22.92 9.69
C GLU A 574 13.90 -22.88 10.66
N ALA A 575 13.38 -21.68 10.94
CA ALA A 575 12.21 -21.48 11.80
C ALA A 575 10.93 -22.12 11.24
N LEU A 576 10.86 -22.40 9.94
CA LEU A 576 9.70 -23.04 9.30
C LEU A 576 9.68 -24.56 9.43
N ARG A 577 10.78 -25.21 9.84
CA ARG A 577 10.88 -26.68 9.92
C ARG A 577 9.69 -27.33 10.67
N PRO A 578 9.22 -26.81 11.82
CA PRO A 578 8.07 -27.42 12.52
C PRO A 578 6.77 -27.35 11.71
N ALA A 579 6.48 -26.19 11.12
CA ALA A 579 5.29 -25.98 10.29
C ALA A 579 5.35 -26.81 9.00
N TRP A 580 6.50 -26.84 8.33
CA TRP A 580 6.76 -27.66 7.15
C TRP A 580 6.49 -29.14 7.41
N GLN A 581 7.12 -29.70 8.45
CA GLN A 581 6.94 -31.11 8.79
C GLN A 581 5.49 -31.46 9.15
N ARG A 582 4.79 -30.56 9.86
CA ARG A 582 3.37 -30.72 10.16
C ARG A 582 2.54 -30.75 8.87
N ALA A 583 2.72 -29.77 7.99
CA ALA A 583 2.01 -29.65 6.73
C ALA A 583 2.26 -30.86 5.81
N ARG A 584 3.50 -31.35 5.72
CA ARG A 584 3.87 -32.54 4.94
C ARG A 584 3.18 -33.81 5.45
N ARG A 585 3.25 -34.08 6.76
CA ARG A 585 2.57 -35.25 7.36
C ARG A 585 1.07 -35.21 7.14
N GLU A 586 0.47 -34.03 7.26
CA GLU A 586 -0.96 -33.86 7.07
C GLU A 586 -1.37 -34.03 5.60
N ALA A 587 -0.55 -33.53 4.67
CA ALA A 587 -0.74 -33.80 3.25
C ALA A 587 -0.65 -35.29 2.92
N ASP A 588 0.35 -36.01 3.44
CA ASP A 588 0.48 -37.45 3.24
C ASP A 588 -0.72 -38.22 3.82
N ARG A 589 -1.19 -37.82 5.01
CA ARG A 589 -2.35 -38.43 5.67
C ARG A 589 -3.63 -38.27 4.84
N VAL A 590 -3.93 -37.05 4.40
CA VAL A 590 -5.14 -36.77 3.60
C VAL A 590 -5.05 -37.42 2.22
N ASN A 591 -3.88 -37.36 1.58
CA ASN A 591 -3.68 -37.90 0.23
C ASN A 591 -3.62 -39.45 0.20
N ALA A 592 -3.48 -40.11 1.35
CA ALA A 592 -3.57 -41.58 1.44
C ALA A 592 -5.01 -42.09 1.31
N GLU A 593 -6.01 -41.24 1.60
CA GLU A 593 -7.42 -41.57 1.42
C GLU A 593 -7.86 -41.29 -0.03
N PRO A 594 -8.66 -42.18 -0.66
CA PRO A 594 -9.19 -41.92 -1.99
C PRO A 594 -10.22 -40.79 -1.92
N GLY A 595 -10.05 -39.76 -2.76
CA GLY A 595 -11.00 -38.66 -2.83
C GLY A 595 -10.59 -37.58 -3.83
N PRO A 596 -11.50 -36.66 -4.16
CA PRO A 596 -11.22 -35.55 -5.07
C PRO A 596 -10.41 -34.44 -4.42
N ILE A 597 -10.33 -34.39 -3.09
CA ILE A 597 -9.57 -33.37 -2.37
C ILE A 597 -8.14 -33.86 -2.16
N ARG A 598 -7.19 -33.08 -2.65
CA ARG A 598 -5.75 -33.30 -2.45
C ARG A 598 -5.18 -32.20 -1.58
N ARG A 599 -4.32 -32.55 -0.63
CA ARG A 599 -3.66 -31.59 0.25
C ARG A 599 -2.21 -31.38 -0.16
N GLY A 600 -1.78 -30.13 -0.09
CA GLY A 600 -0.47 -29.67 -0.52
C GLY A 600 0.21 -28.81 0.54
N ALA A 601 1.53 -28.76 0.44
CA ALA A 601 2.39 -27.97 1.32
C ALA A 601 3.50 -27.41 0.45
N GLY A 602 3.67 -26.09 0.45
CA GLY A 602 4.65 -25.39 -0.37
C GLY A 602 5.46 -24.41 0.48
N VAL A 603 6.73 -24.27 0.14
CA VAL A 603 7.65 -23.34 0.77
C VAL A 603 8.17 -22.36 -0.27
N ALA A 604 8.36 -21.11 0.14
CA ALA A 604 9.10 -20.14 -0.65
C ALA A 604 9.83 -19.13 0.22
N ALA A 605 10.87 -18.50 -0.32
CA ALA A 605 11.61 -17.42 0.31
C ALA A 605 11.58 -16.13 -0.52
N GLY A 606 11.99 -15.03 0.10
CA GLY A 606 12.08 -13.73 -0.56
C GLY A 606 12.97 -12.77 0.20
N TRP A 607 13.47 -11.77 -0.53
CA TRP A 607 14.19 -10.63 0.04
C TRP A 607 13.85 -9.35 -0.70
N TYR A 608 14.13 -8.23 -0.05
CA TYR A 608 13.88 -6.93 -0.66
C TYR A 608 14.80 -5.84 -0.12
N GLY A 609 15.48 -5.13 -1.02
CA GLY A 609 16.33 -4.00 -0.71
C GLY A 609 15.54 -2.79 -0.24
N CYS A 610 15.86 -2.30 0.96
CA CYS A 610 15.16 -1.20 1.60
C CYS A 610 15.77 0.16 1.21
N GLY A 611 14.93 1.10 0.77
CA GLY A 611 15.35 2.39 0.25
C GLY A 611 15.49 2.44 -1.28
N ASN A 612 15.94 3.58 -1.82
CA ASN A 612 16.18 3.72 -3.26
C ASN A 612 17.38 2.85 -3.69
N THR A 613 17.30 2.29 -4.91
CA THR A 613 18.37 1.45 -5.46
C THR A 613 19.54 2.32 -5.91
N SER A 614 20.71 2.15 -5.28
CA SER A 614 22.00 2.70 -5.75
C SER A 614 22.08 4.23 -5.88
N ILE A 615 21.16 4.95 -5.22
CA ILE A 615 21.10 6.41 -5.20
C ILE A 615 20.80 6.91 -3.79
N SER A 616 21.19 8.16 -3.52
CA SER A 616 20.91 8.87 -2.27
C SER A 616 19.41 8.82 -1.91
N ASN A 617 19.15 8.67 -0.61
CA ASN A 617 17.83 8.41 -0.08
C ASN A 617 17.64 9.00 1.34
N PRO A 618 17.87 10.30 1.55
CA PRO A 618 17.89 10.89 2.88
C PRO A 618 16.50 10.98 3.51
N SER A 619 16.46 11.10 4.83
CA SER A 619 15.30 11.54 5.60
C SER A 619 15.76 12.51 6.67
N THR A 620 14.98 13.56 6.90
CA THR A 620 15.26 14.58 7.93
C THR A 620 14.15 14.63 8.96
N ILE A 621 14.51 14.70 10.24
CA ILE A 621 13.55 14.81 11.35
C ILE A 621 13.86 16.04 12.19
N ARG A 622 12.82 16.82 12.50
CA ARG A 622 12.87 17.98 13.39
C ARG A 622 12.11 17.66 14.67
N ALA A 623 12.66 18.01 15.82
CA ALA A 623 11.96 17.91 17.09
C ALA A 623 12.36 19.04 18.03
N GLY A 624 11.50 19.36 18.98
CA GLY A 624 11.80 20.39 19.97
C GLY A 624 10.91 20.35 21.20
N VAL A 625 11.24 21.20 22.16
CA VAL A 625 10.50 21.40 23.40
C VAL A 625 9.92 22.82 23.38
N ARG A 626 8.61 22.94 23.60
CA ARG A 626 7.92 24.24 23.67
C ARG A 626 8.09 24.89 25.06
N PRO A 627 7.83 26.20 25.21
CA PRO A 627 7.89 26.88 26.51
C PRO A 627 6.98 26.28 27.60
N ASP A 628 5.91 25.58 27.24
CA ASP A 628 4.98 24.91 28.17
C ASP A 628 5.46 23.51 28.61
N GLY A 629 6.58 23.01 28.06
CA GLY A 629 7.13 21.68 28.35
C GLY A 629 6.69 20.58 27.40
N SER A 630 5.84 20.87 26.41
CA SER A 630 5.44 19.85 25.43
C SER A 630 6.58 19.50 24.47
N VAL A 631 6.80 18.20 24.29
CA VAL A 631 7.81 17.64 23.36
C VAL A 631 7.14 17.38 22.02
N VAL A 632 7.63 18.00 20.96
CA VAL A 632 7.03 17.95 19.62
C VAL A 632 7.97 17.26 18.64
N LEU A 633 7.46 16.28 17.92
CA LEU A 633 8.17 15.57 16.86
C LEU A 633 7.53 15.87 15.50
N HIS A 634 8.27 16.50 14.59
CA HIS A 634 7.88 16.71 13.19
C HIS A 634 8.42 15.56 12.36
N GLN A 635 7.54 14.67 11.90
CA GLN A 635 7.93 13.48 11.15
C GLN A 635 7.28 13.48 9.76
N GLY A 636 8.10 13.63 8.72
CA GLY A 636 7.65 13.81 7.34
C GLY A 636 7.28 12.52 6.59
N ALA A 637 7.45 11.34 7.21
CA ALA A 637 7.05 10.08 6.58
C ALA A 637 5.53 9.88 6.67
N VAL A 638 4.86 9.85 5.51
CA VAL A 638 3.40 9.67 5.50
C VAL A 638 3.00 8.25 5.94
N ASP A 639 2.07 8.15 6.89
CA ASP A 639 1.44 6.90 7.30
C ASP A 639 0.20 6.63 6.44
N ILE A 640 0.25 5.59 5.62
CA ILE A 640 -0.87 5.10 4.81
C ILE A 640 -1.59 3.91 5.46
N GLY A 641 -1.34 3.71 6.75
CA GLY A 641 -1.82 2.58 7.53
C GLY A 641 -0.74 1.58 7.94
N GLN A 642 0.52 1.75 7.54
CA GLN A 642 1.61 0.84 7.92
C GLN A 642 2.13 1.05 9.35
N GLY A 643 1.99 2.26 9.92
CA GLY A 643 2.34 2.51 11.33
C GLY A 643 3.60 3.33 11.57
N ALA A 644 4.04 4.11 10.57
CA ALA A 644 5.18 5.01 10.70
C ALA A 644 4.99 6.02 11.84
N ASN A 645 3.75 6.51 12.05
CA ASN A 645 3.44 7.46 13.12
C ASN A 645 3.77 6.92 14.53
N THR A 646 3.66 5.60 14.72
CA THR A 646 3.94 4.95 16.01
C THR A 646 5.40 4.52 16.11
N VAL A 647 5.92 3.83 15.08
CA VAL A 647 7.28 3.26 15.09
C VAL A 647 8.35 4.35 15.16
N ILE A 648 8.20 5.45 14.40
CA ILE A 648 9.18 6.55 14.40
C ILE A 648 9.14 7.29 15.75
N ALA A 649 7.95 7.49 16.32
CA ALA A 649 7.79 8.09 17.63
C ALA A 649 8.41 7.22 18.75
N GLN A 650 8.23 5.90 18.71
CA GLN A 650 8.90 4.98 19.66
C GLN A 650 10.42 5.09 19.57
N ILE A 651 10.98 5.13 18.35
CA ILE A 651 12.43 5.28 18.14
C ILE A 651 12.96 6.61 18.69
N PHE A 652 12.24 7.71 18.43
CA PHE A 652 12.57 9.03 18.95
C PHE A 652 12.48 9.08 20.49
N ALA A 653 11.40 8.55 21.06
CA ALA A 653 11.16 8.54 22.50
C ALA A 653 12.23 7.74 23.25
N GLU A 654 12.63 6.58 22.73
CA GLU A 654 13.76 5.78 23.24
C GLU A 654 15.06 6.59 23.23
N ALA A 655 15.35 7.28 22.12
CA ALA A 655 16.57 8.08 21.96
C ALA A 655 16.61 9.29 22.91
N LEU A 656 15.45 9.91 23.17
CA LEU A 656 15.32 11.02 24.11
C LEU A 656 15.31 10.53 25.58
N GLY A 657 14.89 9.29 25.82
CA GLY A 657 14.77 8.68 27.15
C GLY A 657 13.45 9.02 27.85
N VAL A 658 12.35 9.07 27.10
CA VAL A 658 11.01 9.41 27.62
C VAL A 658 9.93 8.41 27.20
N PRO A 659 8.80 8.38 27.91
CA PRO A 659 7.56 7.78 27.43
C PRO A 659 7.12 8.24 26.03
N VAL A 660 6.68 7.31 25.17
CA VAL A 660 6.20 7.67 23.82
C VAL A 660 4.93 8.51 23.82
N ASP A 661 4.09 8.38 24.85
CA ASP A 661 2.87 9.17 25.04
C ASP A 661 3.13 10.64 25.41
N THR A 662 4.37 10.97 25.78
CA THR A 662 4.83 12.36 25.99
C THR A 662 5.04 13.11 24.67
N ILE A 663 5.10 12.38 23.55
CA ILE A 663 5.41 12.95 22.24
C ILE A 663 4.13 13.49 21.56
N SER A 664 4.12 14.79 21.30
CA SER A 664 3.14 15.42 20.41
C SER A 664 3.61 15.30 18.96
N LEU A 665 2.89 14.53 18.15
CA LEU A 665 3.27 14.28 16.76
C LEU A 665 2.73 15.37 15.82
N VAL A 666 3.61 15.93 14.99
CA VAL A 666 3.26 16.74 13.81
C VAL A 666 3.61 15.91 12.58
N GLY A 667 2.60 15.64 11.75
CA GLY A 667 2.74 14.83 10.55
C GLY A 667 3.44 15.55 9.40
N ALA A 668 3.42 14.91 8.23
CA ALA A 668 3.95 15.51 7.01
C ALA A 668 3.15 16.75 6.61
N ASP A 669 3.87 17.82 6.27
CA ASP A 669 3.38 19.08 5.72
C ASP A 669 4.58 19.76 5.09
N THR A 670 4.49 20.13 3.81
CA THR A 670 5.65 20.63 3.07
C THR A 670 6.18 21.98 3.53
N ASP A 671 5.45 22.71 4.38
CA ASP A 671 5.87 24.02 4.89
C ASP A 671 6.57 23.93 6.25
N ILE A 672 6.16 23.02 7.12
CA ILE A 672 6.58 23.01 8.54
C ILE A 672 7.35 21.75 8.96
N THR A 673 7.24 20.67 8.18
CA THR A 673 7.89 19.39 8.47
C THR A 673 8.96 19.09 7.41
N PRO A 674 10.21 18.79 7.81
CA PRO A 674 11.27 18.41 6.86
C PRO A 674 10.90 17.19 6.02
N ASP A 675 11.53 17.07 4.84
CA ASP A 675 11.30 15.94 3.94
C ASP A 675 11.73 14.61 4.57
N GLY A 676 10.73 13.77 4.88
CA GLY A 676 10.93 12.41 5.35
C GLY A 676 11.16 11.40 4.22
N GLY A 677 11.08 11.84 2.96
CA GLY A 677 11.05 11.01 1.77
C GLY A 677 9.73 10.26 1.58
N LYS A 678 9.50 9.79 0.35
CA LYS A 678 8.32 9.01 -0.03
C LYS A 678 8.14 7.73 0.81
N THR A 679 6.91 7.40 1.18
CA THR A 679 6.58 6.13 1.84
C THR A 679 6.54 4.99 0.82
N SER A 680 7.71 4.42 0.54
CA SER A 680 7.91 3.29 -0.40
C SER A 680 9.18 2.53 -0.05
N ALA A 681 9.48 1.45 -0.77
CA ALA A 681 10.75 0.73 -0.65
C ALA A 681 11.09 0.32 0.80
N SER A 682 10.07 0.09 1.64
CA SER A 682 10.18 -0.35 3.03
C SER A 682 11.07 0.56 3.90
N ARG A 683 11.30 1.80 3.47
CA ARG A 683 12.39 2.62 3.98
C ARG A 683 12.11 3.32 5.31
N GLN A 684 10.84 3.55 5.68
CA GLN A 684 10.54 4.55 6.71
C GLN A 684 11.04 4.16 8.10
N THR A 685 10.83 2.92 8.55
CA THR A 685 11.40 2.43 9.82
C THR A 685 12.92 2.53 9.84
N PHE A 686 13.57 2.26 8.72
CA PHE A 686 15.02 2.22 8.61
C PHE A 686 15.66 3.61 8.51
N VAL A 687 15.25 4.40 7.52
CA VAL A 687 15.85 5.71 7.22
C VAL A 687 15.30 6.79 8.14
N SER A 688 13.99 7.00 8.14
CA SER A 688 13.34 8.01 8.98
C SER A 688 13.42 7.66 10.45
N GLY A 689 13.42 6.36 10.79
CA GLY A 689 13.72 5.90 12.15
C GLY A 689 15.14 6.25 12.59
N ASN A 690 16.17 6.09 11.74
CA ASN A 690 17.52 6.54 12.09
C ASN A 690 17.61 8.06 12.23
N ALA A 691 17.00 8.83 11.33
CA ALA A 691 16.93 10.27 11.47
C ALA A 691 16.27 10.66 12.80
N ALA A 692 15.16 10.01 13.18
CA ALA A 692 14.50 10.23 14.46
C ALA A 692 15.36 9.84 15.67
N ARG A 693 16.10 8.73 15.59
CA ARG A 693 17.06 8.32 16.62
C ARG A 693 18.14 9.38 16.81
N LEU A 694 18.73 9.88 15.73
CA LEU A 694 19.74 10.94 15.77
C LEU A 694 19.16 12.23 16.34
N THR A 695 17.96 12.66 15.91
CA THR A 695 17.29 13.85 16.43
C THR A 695 17.00 13.73 17.93
N GLY A 696 16.51 12.57 18.39
CA GLY A 696 16.25 12.33 19.81
C GLY A 696 17.53 12.40 20.66
N GLN A 697 18.62 11.80 20.19
CA GLN A 697 19.93 11.86 20.83
C GLN A 697 20.49 13.29 20.88
N ALA A 698 20.36 14.04 19.79
CA ALA A 698 20.79 15.42 19.72
C ALA A 698 20.00 16.33 20.67
N LEU A 699 18.67 16.18 20.71
CA LEU A 699 17.81 16.94 21.62
C LEU A 699 18.12 16.62 23.09
N ARG A 700 18.28 15.33 23.43
CA ARG A 700 18.68 14.88 24.77
C ARG A 700 20.00 15.54 25.20
N ARG A 701 21.03 15.44 24.35
CA ARG A 701 22.35 16.03 24.61
C ARG A 701 22.26 17.54 24.88
N ARG A 702 21.52 18.31 24.07
CA ARG A 702 21.34 19.76 24.28
C ARG A 702 20.71 20.10 25.63
N ILE A 703 19.75 19.29 26.09
CA ILE A 703 19.09 19.47 27.40
C ILE A 703 20.07 19.18 28.54
N LEU A 704 20.83 18.08 28.45
CA LEU A 704 21.80 17.67 29.48
C LEU A 704 22.98 18.64 29.58
N GLU A 705 23.53 19.08 28.43
CA GLU A 705 24.61 20.07 28.35
C GLU A 705 24.23 21.42 28.98
N ARG A 706 22.94 21.79 28.93
CA ARG A 706 22.45 23.05 29.53
C ARG A 706 22.72 23.15 31.02
N VAL A 707 22.72 22.02 31.72
CA VAL A 707 22.87 21.91 33.17
C VAL A 707 24.11 21.10 33.59
N ASN A 708 24.92 20.64 32.63
CA ASN A 708 26.06 19.75 32.83
C ASN A 708 25.70 18.46 33.60
N ALA A 709 24.57 17.83 33.25
CA ALA A 709 24.13 16.57 33.83
C ALA A 709 24.74 15.35 33.14
N GLU A 710 24.68 14.17 33.78
CA GLU A 710 25.16 12.91 33.24
C GLU A 710 24.35 12.42 32.02
N GLU A 711 24.98 11.63 31.13
CA GLU A 711 24.34 11.12 29.91
C GLU A 711 23.14 10.21 30.18
N ASP A 712 23.13 9.51 31.32
CA ASP A 712 22.09 8.58 31.76
C ASP A 712 21.01 9.24 32.64
N ALA A 713 21.08 10.56 32.87
CA ALA A 713 20.11 11.29 33.68
C ALA A 713 18.68 11.17 33.13
N ARG A 714 17.71 10.92 34.00
CA ARG A 714 16.30 10.83 33.61
C ARG A 714 15.74 12.22 33.33
N LEU A 715 15.00 12.34 32.23
CA LEU A 715 14.31 13.57 31.85
C LEU A 715 12.81 13.44 32.15
N VAL A 716 12.24 14.43 32.84
CA VAL A 716 10.80 14.54 33.07
C VAL A 716 10.33 15.91 32.57
N PHE A 717 9.38 15.90 31.64
CA PHE A 717 8.84 17.08 30.99
C PHE A 717 7.46 17.42 31.57
N GLY A 718 7.18 18.70 31.82
CA GLY A 718 5.84 19.14 32.23
C GLY A 718 5.85 20.47 32.98
N GLU A 719 4.67 21.09 33.08
CA GLU A 719 4.45 22.33 33.86
C GLU A 719 5.41 23.49 33.48
N GLY A 720 5.75 23.62 32.18
CA GLY A 720 6.67 24.66 31.70
C GLY A 720 8.13 24.43 32.10
N GLN A 721 8.50 23.21 32.47
CA GLN A 721 9.80 22.87 33.04
C GLN A 721 10.30 21.49 32.62
N ILE A 722 11.62 21.29 32.75
CA ILE A 722 12.27 19.97 32.63
C ILE A 722 12.98 19.67 33.95
N THR A 723 12.66 18.54 34.56
CA THR A 723 13.45 17.96 35.66
C THR A 723 14.48 17.01 35.07
N VAL A 724 15.74 17.18 35.46
CA VAL A 724 16.87 16.33 35.07
C VAL A 724 17.40 15.64 36.32
N GLU A 725 17.24 14.33 36.40
CA GLU A 725 17.58 13.49 37.56
C GLU A 725 18.74 12.56 37.21
N GLY A 726 19.95 12.97 37.55
CA GLY A 726 21.15 12.14 37.44
C GLY A 726 21.47 11.40 38.74
N ALA A 727 22.50 10.55 38.71
CA ALA A 727 22.97 9.84 39.89
C ALA A 727 23.55 10.79 40.95
N SER A 728 24.17 11.88 40.50
CA SER A 728 24.83 12.89 41.36
C SER A 728 24.30 14.32 41.15
N SER A 729 23.38 14.52 40.20
CA SER A 729 22.87 15.83 39.82
C SER A 729 21.33 15.86 39.82
N HIS A 730 20.73 16.96 40.27
CA HIS A 730 19.28 17.16 40.20
C HIS A 730 18.99 18.61 39.81
N HIS A 731 18.49 18.82 38.60
CA HIS A 731 18.27 20.14 38.04
C HIS A 731 16.82 20.35 37.63
N ARG A 732 16.38 21.62 37.69
CA ARG A 732 15.07 22.05 37.18
C ARG A 732 15.30 23.20 36.22
N ILE A 733 14.94 23.01 34.96
CA ILE A 733 15.06 24.00 33.89
C ILE A 733 13.72 24.69 33.74
N ALA A 734 13.66 26.00 34.00
CA ALA A 734 12.49 26.81 33.70
C ALA A 734 12.45 27.19 32.23
N LEU A 735 11.49 26.64 31.47
CA LEU A 735 11.46 26.77 30.00
C LEU A 735 11.00 28.15 29.56
N ALA A 736 10.06 28.77 30.28
CA ALA A 736 9.61 30.13 29.98
C ALA A 736 10.71 31.21 30.10
N ALA A 737 11.85 30.90 30.73
CA ALA A 737 13.00 31.80 30.84
C ALA A 737 14.03 31.60 29.72
N LEU A 738 13.84 30.60 28.84
CA LEU A 738 14.72 30.32 27.73
C LEU A 738 14.31 31.10 26.48
N PRO A 739 15.26 31.44 25.60
CA PRO A 739 14.94 32.09 24.33
C PRO A 739 14.08 31.15 23.47
N ASP A 740 12.94 31.67 23.01
CA ASP A 740 12.05 30.99 22.09
C ASP A 740 12.47 31.30 20.64
N THR A 741 12.74 30.25 19.86
CA THR A 741 12.96 30.32 18.41
C THR A 741 11.91 29.48 17.72
N ASP A 742 11.00 30.11 16.98
CA ASP A 742 9.92 29.45 16.23
C ASP A 742 9.02 28.53 17.10
N GLY A 743 8.76 28.94 18.34
CA GLY A 743 7.93 28.20 19.29
C GLY A 743 8.70 27.14 20.11
N TYR A 744 10.03 27.04 19.97
CA TYR A 744 10.85 26.06 20.66
C TYR A 744 11.97 26.70 21.51
N VAL A 745 12.15 26.19 22.72
CA VAL A 745 13.25 26.56 23.62
C VAL A 745 14.43 25.58 23.57
N PHE A 746 14.18 24.38 23.07
CA PHE A 746 15.18 23.41 22.63
C PHE A 746 14.73 22.83 21.30
N GLU A 747 15.66 22.63 20.38
CA GLU A 747 15.38 22.08 19.05
C GLU A 747 16.51 21.15 18.60
N ALA A 748 16.21 20.16 17.78
CA ALA A 748 17.18 19.39 17.04
C ALA A 748 16.63 19.08 15.64
N VAL A 749 17.52 19.10 14.64
CA VAL A 749 17.21 18.71 13.26
C VAL A 749 18.36 17.86 12.76
N GLU A 750 18.09 16.60 12.44
CA GLU A 750 19.11 15.66 11.99
C GLU A 750 18.64 14.93 10.73
N THR A 751 19.61 14.56 9.89
CA THR A 751 19.39 13.84 8.63
C THR A 751 20.13 12.52 8.65
N TYR A 752 19.51 11.49 8.10
CA TYR A 752 20.17 10.21 7.81
C TYR A 752 20.01 9.85 6.34
N ASP A 753 21.12 9.56 5.67
CA ASP A 753 21.17 9.02 4.31
C ASP A 753 21.88 7.65 4.35
N PRO A 754 21.20 6.55 3.98
CA PRO A 754 21.81 5.22 4.05
C PRO A 754 22.99 5.07 3.09
N PRO A 755 24.07 4.38 3.51
CA PRO A 755 25.24 4.17 2.65
C PRO A 755 24.88 3.28 1.45
N THR A 756 25.03 3.81 0.23
CA THR A 756 24.86 3.07 -1.03
C THR A 756 25.92 3.49 -2.06
N ARG A 757 26.18 2.64 -3.05
CA ARG A 757 27.05 2.95 -4.20
C ARG A 757 26.32 2.68 -5.53
N PRO A 758 26.56 3.49 -6.57
CA PRO A 758 26.05 3.24 -7.91
C PRO A 758 26.39 1.84 -8.42
N LEU A 759 25.54 1.28 -9.27
CA LEU A 759 25.87 0.08 -10.04
C LEU A 759 26.67 0.45 -11.29
N ASP A 760 27.65 -0.37 -11.64
CA ASP A 760 28.33 -0.28 -12.93
C ASP A 760 27.48 -0.87 -14.08
N ALA A 761 28.04 -0.91 -15.29
CA ALA A 761 27.34 -1.43 -16.48
C ALA A 761 26.98 -2.92 -16.40
N SER A 762 27.64 -3.69 -15.52
CA SER A 762 27.33 -5.10 -15.24
C SER A 762 26.44 -5.27 -14.01
N GLY A 763 25.91 -4.16 -13.46
CA GLY A 763 25.07 -4.20 -12.27
C GLY A 763 25.82 -4.50 -10.98
N GLN A 764 27.14 -4.31 -10.95
CA GLN A 764 27.97 -4.55 -9.75
C GLN A 764 28.10 -3.26 -8.91
N GLY A 765 27.96 -3.37 -7.60
CA GLY A 765 28.00 -2.25 -6.66
C GLY A 765 27.39 -2.58 -5.30
N GLU A 766 26.96 -1.54 -4.56
CA GLU A 766 26.33 -1.66 -3.24
C GLU A 766 24.94 -1.00 -3.27
N PRO A 767 23.93 -1.68 -3.84
CA PRO A 767 22.65 -1.04 -4.14
C PRO A 767 21.81 -0.64 -2.91
N TYR A 768 22.03 -1.27 -1.76
CA TYR A 768 21.25 -1.02 -0.54
C TYR A 768 22.10 -1.10 0.71
N ALA A 769 21.80 -0.28 1.70
CA ALA A 769 22.38 -0.43 3.04
C ALA A 769 21.81 -1.67 3.79
N GLN A 770 20.61 -2.12 3.41
CA GLN A 770 19.87 -3.14 4.15
C GLN A 770 18.88 -3.88 3.23
N TYR A 771 18.77 -5.20 3.43
CA TYR A 771 17.70 -6.04 2.87
C TYR A 771 16.81 -6.57 4.00
N GLY A 772 15.52 -6.72 3.72
CA GLY A 772 14.60 -7.52 4.55
C GLY A 772 14.46 -8.93 3.98
N TYR A 773 14.22 -9.92 4.83
CA TYR A 773 14.17 -11.34 4.46
C TYR A 773 12.92 -12.02 4.99
N ALA A 774 12.40 -12.97 4.22
CA ALA A 774 11.25 -13.77 4.62
C ALA A 774 11.26 -15.16 4.01
N ALA A 775 10.60 -16.08 4.72
CA ALA A 775 10.25 -17.39 4.19
C ALA A 775 8.88 -17.82 4.71
N HIS A 776 8.07 -18.42 3.84
CA HIS A 776 6.70 -18.82 4.14
C HIS A 776 6.47 -20.30 3.86
N VAL A 777 5.54 -20.91 4.61
CA VAL A 777 4.93 -22.21 4.32
C VAL A 777 3.42 -22.00 4.11
N ALA A 778 2.91 -22.48 2.98
CA ALA A 778 1.49 -22.49 2.66
C ALA A 778 0.94 -23.92 2.68
N GLU A 779 -0.23 -24.10 3.28
CA GLU A 779 -0.98 -25.36 3.27
C GLU A 779 -2.26 -25.16 2.43
N VAL A 780 -2.49 -26.03 1.44
CA VAL A 780 -3.64 -25.91 0.53
C VAL A 780 -4.42 -27.20 0.40
N GLU A 781 -5.73 -27.07 0.17
CA GLU A 781 -6.60 -28.12 -0.34
C GLU A 781 -6.97 -27.79 -1.78
N VAL A 782 -6.86 -28.78 -2.66
CA VAL A 782 -7.20 -28.67 -4.08
C VAL A 782 -8.26 -29.70 -4.42
N ASP A 783 -9.41 -29.25 -4.92
CA ASP A 783 -10.38 -30.15 -5.55
C ASP A 783 -9.92 -30.44 -6.98
N ILE A 784 -9.45 -31.65 -7.24
CA ILE A 784 -8.92 -32.03 -8.57
C ILE A 784 -10.01 -32.20 -9.64
N THR A 785 -11.28 -32.21 -9.23
CA THR A 785 -12.44 -32.26 -10.15
C THR A 785 -12.82 -30.86 -10.61
N LEU A 786 -12.81 -29.90 -9.69
CA LEU A 786 -13.24 -28.52 -9.93
C LEU A 786 -12.08 -27.54 -10.23
N GLY A 787 -10.86 -27.91 -9.87
CA GLY A 787 -9.69 -27.04 -9.89
C GLY A 787 -9.68 -25.97 -8.80
N THR A 788 -10.64 -25.98 -7.86
CA THR A 788 -10.70 -24.99 -6.79
C THR A 788 -9.58 -25.22 -5.78
N VAL A 789 -9.03 -24.13 -5.25
CA VAL A 789 -7.94 -24.14 -4.28
C VAL A 789 -8.37 -23.37 -3.05
N LYS A 790 -8.20 -23.96 -1.88
CA LYS A 790 -8.41 -23.31 -0.58
C LYS A 790 -7.11 -23.33 0.19
N VAL A 791 -6.66 -22.16 0.65
CA VAL A 791 -5.54 -22.08 1.60
C VAL A 791 -6.10 -22.36 2.99
N VAL A 792 -5.56 -23.35 3.69
CA VAL A 792 -6.11 -23.84 4.98
C VAL A 792 -5.22 -23.55 6.17
N GLY A 793 -3.97 -23.18 5.93
CA GLY A 793 -3.00 -22.81 6.96
C GLY A 793 -1.83 -22.05 6.36
N TYR A 794 -1.24 -21.17 7.17
CA TYR A 794 -0.13 -20.33 6.73
C TYR A 794 0.83 -20.05 7.89
N THR A 795 2.13 -20.24 7.66
CA THR A 795 3.18 -19.86 8.62
C THR A 795 4.21 -18.99 7.89
N ALA A 796 4.53 -17.81 8.43
CA ALA A 796 5.45 -16.85 7.82
C ALA A 796 6.53 -16.42 8.81
N ALA A 797 7.79 -16.61 8.46
CA ALA A 797 8.95 -16.16 9.21
C ALA A 797 9.56 -14.91 8.56
N HIS A 798 9.77 -13.87 9.37
CA HIS A 798 10.27 -12.58 8.93
C HIS A 798 11.46 -12.13 9.76
N ASP A 799 12.57 -11.83 9.10
CA ASP A 799 13.71 -11.16 9.73
C ASP A 799 13.48 -9.65 9.70
N VAL A 800 13.19 -9.11 10.88
CA VAL A 800 12.89 -7.69 11.11
C VAL A 800 14.05 -6.94 11.76
N GLY A 801 15.20 -7.61 11.94
CA GLY A 801 16.23 -7.12 12.85
C GLY A 801 15.64 -6.91 14.23
N ARG A 802 15.85 -5.76 14.85
CA ARG A 802 15.14 -5.41 16.08
C ARG A 802 13.65 -5.12 15.82
N ALA A 803 12.77 -5.88 16.45
CA ALA A 803 11.34 -5.61 16.43
C ALA A 803 11.03 -4.33 17.22
N ILE A 804 10.65 -3.26 16.51
CA ILE A 804 10.26 -2.00 17.18
C ILE A 804 8.88 -2.14 17.82
N ASN A 805 7.92 -2.68 17.06
CA ASN A 805 6.56 -2.91 17.51
C ASN A 805 6.03 -4.24 16.93
N PRO A 806 6.04 -5.34 17.71
CA PRO A 806 5.64 -6.65 17.21
C PRO A 806 4.18 -6.71 16.75
N LEU A 807 3.28 -5.94 17.37
CA LEU A 807 1.87 -5.88 16.97
C LEU A 807 1.70 -5.34 15.54
N LEU A 808 2.45 -4.29 15.18
CA LEU A 808 2.40 -3.70 13.85
C LEU A 808 3.09 -4.57 12.81
N ILE A 809 4.15 -5.30 13.20
CA ILE A 809 4.83 -6.28 12.36
C ILE A 809 3.85 -7.38 11.93
N GLU A 810 3.15 -8.01 12.89
CA GLU A 810 2.16 -9.05 12.62
C GLU A 810 1.08 -8.56 11.65
N GLY A 811 0.53 -7.36 11.87
CA GLY A 811 -0.47 -6.77 10.99
C GLY A 811 0.04 -6.57 9.55
N GLN A 812 1.30 -6.20 9.38
CA GLN A 812 1.90 -6.05 8.06
C GLN A 812 2.13 -7.38 7.35
N VAL A 813 2.57 -8.40 8.08
CA VAL A 813 2.72 -9.78 7.57
C VAL A 813 1.39 -10.33 7.09
N GLN A 814 0.35 -10.25 7.92
CA GLN A 814 -0.99 -10.73 7.59
C GLN A 814 -1.59 -10.01 6.36
N GLY A 815 -1.43 -8.69 6.28
CA GLY A 815 -1.82 -7.92 5.10
C GLY A 815 -1.07 -8.30 3.82
N GLY A 816 0.25 -8.55 3.93
CA GLY A 816 1.08 -9.00 2.81
C GLY A 816 0.66 -10.37 2.28
N ILE A 817 0.36 -11.30 3.18
CA ILE A 817 -0.15 -12.64 2.85
C ILE A 817 -1.51 -12.54 2.15
N ALA A 818 -2.42 -11.69 2.63
CA ALA A 818 -3.71 -11.50 1.97
C ALA A 818 -3.55 -11.01 0.51
N GLN A 819 -2.71 -10.01 0.26
CA GLN A 819 -2.45 -9.52 -1.10
C GLN A 819 -1.78 -10.60 -1.99
N GLY A 820 -0.83 -11.37 -1.43
CA GLY A 820 -0.15 -12.43 -2.18
C GLY A 820 -1.04 -13.63 -2.49
N LEU A 821 -1.98 -13.96 -1.61
CA LEU A 821 -3.03 -14.94 -1.86
C LEU A 821 -3.93 -14.48 -2.99
N GLY A 822 -4.32 -13.21 -2.99
CA GLY A 822 -5.06 -12.57 -4.09
C GLY A 822 -4.35 -12.77 -5.43
N MET A 823 -3.09 -12.32 -5.53
CA MET A 823 -2.26 -12.49 -6.71
C MET A 823 -2.08 -13.97 -7.12
N ALA A 824 -2.09 -14.88 -6.15
CA ALA A 824 -1.95 -16.31 -6.42
C ALA A 824 -3.21 -16.93 -7.02
N LEU A 825 -4.41 -16.57 -6.54
CA LEU A 825 -5.61 -17.38 -6.78
C LEU A 825 -6.74 -16.65 -7.52
N MET A 826 -6.85 -15.32 -7.45
CA MET A 826 -8.07 -14.62 -7.90
C MET A 826 -7.87 -13.23 -8.53
N GLU A 827 -6.85 -12.47 -8.14
CA GLU A 827 -6.69 -11.09 -8.58
C GLU A 827 -6.14 -10.99 -9.99
N GLU A 828 -6.94 -10.45 -10.90
CA GLU A 828 -6.57 -10.18 -12.29
C GLU A 828 -7.38 -8.98 -12.79
N TYR A 829 -6.70 -7.86 -13.05
CA TYR A 829 -7.33 -6.70 -13.69
C TYR A 829 -7.30 -6.93 -15.20
N LEU A 830 -8.48 -6.95 -15.82
CA LEU A 830 -8.63 -7.13 -17.26
C LEU A 830 -8.93 -5.77 -17.91
N PRO A 831 -7.99 -5.18 -18.67
CA PRO A 831 -8.20 -3.90 -19.32
C PRO A 831 -9.48 -3.88 -20.16
N GLY A 832 -10.30 -2.83 -19.97
CA GLY A 832 -11.58 -2.66 -20.67
C GLY A 832 -12.71 -3.59 -20.22
N ARG A 833 -12.48 -4.47 -19.23
CA ARG A 833 -13.50 -5.36 -18.66
C ARG A 833 -13.72 -5.17 -17.18
N THR A 834 -12.64 -4.96 -16.41
CA THR A 834 -12.70 -4.75 -14.98
C THR A 834 -12.92 -3.28 -14.67
N GLU A 835 -14.06 -2.96 -14.05
CA GLU A 835 -14.48 -1.58 -13.77
C GLU A 835 -14.73 -1.29 -12.29
N ASN A 836 -14.91 -2.31 -11.44
CA ASN A 836 -15.22 -2.13 -10.02
C ASN A 836 -14.72 -3.31 -9.16
N LEU A 837 -15.29 -3.50 -7.96
CA LEU A 837 -14.89 -4.55 -7.01
C LEU A 837 -15.75 -5.82 -7.10
N HIS A 838 -16.93 -5.78 -7.73
CA HIS A 838 -17.72 -6.99 -7.99
C HIS A 838 -17.18 -7.84 -9.15
N ASP A 839 -16.43 -7.22 -10.08
CA ASP A 839 -15.76 -7.86 -11.21
C ASP A 839 -14.23 -7.96 -11.05
N TYR A 840 -13.67 -7.37 -9.99
CA TYR A 840 -12.31 -7.58 -9.52
C TYR A 840 -12.30 -8.32 -8.18
N LEU A 841 -12.03 -9.63 -8.22
CA LEU A 841 -12.05 -10.47 -7.03
C LEU A 841 -10.86 -10.18 -6.12
N ILE A 842 -11.14 -9.66 -4.93
CA ILE A 842 -10.18 -9.41 -3.86
C ILE A 842 -10.42 -10.43 -2.74
N PRO A 843 -9.36 -10.93 -2.08
CA PRO A 843 -9.50 -11.78 -0.91
C PRO A 843 -10.40 -11.14 0.15
N THR A 844 -11.44 -11.87 0.51
CA THR A 844 -12.38 -11.54 1.58
C THR A 844 -11.94 -12.20 2.89
N ILE A 845 -12.65 -11.93 3.98
CA ILE A 845 -12.43 -12.59 5.27
C ILE A 845 -12.54 -14.11 5.21
N GLY A 846 -13.36 -14.65 4.28
CA GLY A 846 -13.54 -16.09 4.10
C GLY A 846 -12.39 -16.78 3.37
N ASP A 847 -11.57 -16.01 2.64
CA ASP A 847 -10.43 -16.52 1.89
C ASP A 847 -9.15 -16.61 2.71
N ILE A 848 -9.08 -15.87 3.82
CA ILE A 848 -7.84 -15.78 4.62
C ILE A 848 -7.79 -16.89 5.69
N PRO A 849 -6.77 -17.77 5.65
CA PRO A 849 -6.62 -18.84 6.64
C PRO A 849 -6.14 -18.29 7.99
N PRO A 850 -6.08 -19.14 9.04
CA PRO A 850 -5.24 -18.88 10.20
C PRO A 850 -3.78 -18.63 9.77
N ILE A 851 -3.15 -17.61 10.35
CA ILE A 851 -1.77 -17.20 10.03
C ILE A 851 -0.93 -17.20 11.31
N GLU A 852 0.16 -17.97 11.30
CA GLU A 852 1.22 -17.93 12.30
C GLU A 852 2.36 -17.00 11.81
N THR A 853 2.70 -15.97 12.59
CA THR A 853 3.82 -15.07 12.29
C THR A 853 4.98 -15.36 13.24
N ILE A 854 6.15 -15.63 12.67
CA ILE A 854 7.40 -15.87 13.42
C ILE A 854 8.31 -14.66 13.20
N ILE A 855 8.59 -13.91 14.26
CA ILE A 855 9.50 -12.77 14.23
C ILE A 855 10.92 -13.29 14.49
N ILE A 856 11.81 -13.05 13.54
CA ILE A 856 13.23 -13.34 13.62
C ILE A 856 13.98 -12.03 13.83
N GLU A 857 14.85 -11.98 14.84
CA GLU A 857 15.62 -10.79 15.17
C GLU A 857 17.11 -10.98 14.86
N GLU A 858 17.50 -10.79 13.60
CA GLU A 858 18.92 -10.74 13.18
C GLU A 858 19.36 -9.28 13.01
N PRO A 859 20.07 -8.67 13.98
CA PRO A 859 20.30 -7.22 13.99
C PRO A 859 21.01 -6.69 12.74
N ASP A 860 20.47 -5.60 12.19
CA ASP A 860 21.11 -4.87 11.10
C ASP A 860 22.28 -4.00 11.59
N GLU A 861 23.27 -3.74 10.73
CA GLU A 861 24.44 -2.90 11.04
C GLU A 861 24.10 -1.40 11.16
N HIS A 862 23.15 -0.94 10.34
CA HIS A 862 22.86 0.47 10.12
C HIS A 862 21.49 0.88 10.65
N GLY A 863 20.58 -0.06 10.86
CA GLY A 863 19.21 0.18 11.32
C GLY A 863 19.13 0.79 12.74
N PRO A 864 18.08 1.56 13.06
CA PRO A 864 17.92 2.12 14.40
C PRO A 864 17.74 0.97 15.40
N TYR A 865 18.68 0.85 16.34
CA TYR A 865 18.76 -0.27 17.29
C TYR A 865 18.85 -1.65 16.61
N GLY A 866 19.31 -1.72 15.36
CA GLY A 866 19.38 -2.94 14.55
C GLY A 866 18.09 -3.31 13.81
N ALA A 867 17.09 -2.43 13.76
CA ALA A 867 15.81 -2.69 13.09
C ALA A 867 15.89 -2.60 11.55
N LYS A 868 15.02 -3.35 10.88
CA LYS A 868 14.91 -3.43 9.42
C LYS A 868 13.61 -2.85 8.89
N GLY A 869 13.60 -2.48 7.61
CA GLY A 869 12.36 -2.21 6.87
C GLY A 869 11.56 -3.49 6.60
N LEU A 870 10.24 -3.46 6.78
CA LEU A 870 9.35 -4.65 6.64
C LEU A 870 8.41 -4.61 5.43
N GLY A 871 8.00 -3.40 5.03
CA GLY A 871 6.77 -3.15 4.27
C GLY A 871 6.52 -4.08 3.08
N GLU A 872 7.48 -4.41 2.24
CA GLU A 872 7.21 -5.08 0.95
C GLU A 872 7.52 -6.57 0.89
N HIS A 873 8.52 -7.03 1.66
CA HIS A 873 8.96 -8.41 1.55
C HIS A 873 7.98 -9.42 2.17
N VAL A 874 6.99 -8.94 2.95
CA VAL A 874 5.85 -9.72 3.47
C VAL A 874 4.91 -10.32 2.41
N LEU A 875 4.99 -9.84 1.18
CA LEU A 875 4.19 -10.34 0.07
C LEU A 875 4.96 -11.37 -0.78
N ILE A 876 6.29 -11.21 -0.88
CA ILE A 876 7.10 -11.84 -1.94
C ILE A 876 7.01 -13.37 -1.94
N PRO A 877 7.14 -14.07 -0.80
CA PRO A 877 7.11 -15.53 -0.81
C PRO A 877 5.69 -16.09 -0.98
N THR A 878 4.65 -15.26 -0.90
CA THR A 878 3.29 -15.77 -0.71
C THR A 878 2.74 -16.53 -1.90
N THR A 879 2.78 -15.90 -3.08
CA THR A 879 2.32 -16.54 -4.30
C THR A 879 3.11 -17.80 -4.64
N PRO A 880 4.46 -17.79 -4.70
CA PRO A 880 5.20 -19.02 -4.99
C PRO A 880 4.98 -20.13 -3.96
N ALA A 881 4.86 -19.83 -2.66
CA ALA A 881 4.56 -20.86 -1.66
C ALA A 881 3.20 -21.55 -1.94
N ILE A 882 2.18 -20.80 -2.34
CA ILE A 882 0.87 -21.35 -2.71
C ILE A 882 0.97 -22.18 -4.00
N LEU A 883 1.68 -21.70 -5.03
CA LEU A 883 1.85 -22.46 -6.28
C LEU A 883 2.63 -23.76 -6.08
N ASN A 884 3.68 -23.73 -5.25
CA ASN A 884 4.43 -24.91 -4.84
C ASN A 884 3.55 -25.89 -4.05
N ALA A 885 2.64 -25.39 -3.22
CA ALA A 885 1.68 -26.22 -2.50
C ALA A 885 0.68 -26.89 -3.44
N ILE A 886 0.17 -26.19 -4.46
CA ILE A 886 -0.69 -26.75 -5.51
C ILE A 886 0.07 -27.86 -6.26
N ARG A 887 1.31 -27.58 -6.69
CA ARG A 887 2.15 -28.57 -7.36
C ARG A 887 2.41 -29.79 -6.50
N HIS A 888 2.65 -29.61 -5.19
CA HIS A 888 2.79 -30.73 -4.27
C HIS A 888 1.50 -31.58 -4.18
N ALA A 889 0.34 -30.93 -4.12
CA ALA A 889 -0.94 -31.63 -4.01
C ALA A 889 -1.29 -32.45 -5.27
N THR A 890 -0.99 -31.93 -6.46
CA THR A 890 -1.56 -32.43 -7.72
C THR A 890 -0.55 -32.77 -8.81
N GLY A 891 0.71 -32.38 -8.68
CA GLY A 891 1.71 -32.43 -9.75
C GLY A 891 1.58 -31.30 -10.79
N ALA A 892 0.49 -30.53 -10.76
CA ALA A 892 0.22 -29.50 -11.75
C ALA A 892 1.22 -28.33 -11.67
N ARG A 893 1.75 -27.93 -12.83
CA ARG A 893 2.64 -26.77 -12.96
C ARG A 893 1.85 -25.53 -13.36
N ILE A 894 1.73 -24.56 -12.46
CA ILE A 894 1.09 -23.28 -12.75
C ILE A 894 2.14 -22.28 -13.21
N THR A 895 2.11 -21.94 -14.51
CA THR A 895 3.04 -20.97 -15.11
C THR A 895 2.41 -19.60 -15.34
N ARG A 896 1.10 -19.46 -15.14
CA ARG A 896 0.38 -18.18 -15.31
C ARG A 896 -0.48 -17.87 -14.09
N THR A 897 -0.25 -16.72 -13.45
CA THR A 897 -1.08 -16.23 -12.34
C THR A 897 -2.19 -15.29 -12.80
N PRO A 898 -3.34 -15.25 -12.10
CA PRO A 898 -3.71 -16.12 -10.96
C PRO A 898 -4.04 -17.56 -11.37
N ALA A 899 -3.87 -18.50 -10.44
CA ALA A 899 -4.24 -19.91 -10.52
C ALA A 899 -5.76 -20.11 -10.36
N THR A 900 -6.52 -19.51 -11.28
CA THR A 900 -7.99 -19.67 -11.31
C THR A 900 -8.38 -21.14 -11.45
N PRO A 901 -9.59 -21.56 -11.02
CA PRO A 901 -10.00 -22.96 -11.09
C PRO A 901 -9.85 -23.61 -12.47
N SER A 902 -10.17 -22.86 -13.54
CA SER A 902 -10.02 -23.33 -14.92
C SER A 902 -8.56 -23.55 -15.32
N ARG A 903 -7.64 -22.67 -14.90
CA ARG A 903 -6.19 -22.80 -15.14
C ARG A 903 -5.58 -23.95 -14.34
N VAL A 904 -6.01 -24.13 -13.08
CA VAL A 904 -5.57 -25.26 -12.24
C VAL A 904 -6.02 -26.59 -12.85
N LEU A 905 -7.30 -26.70 -13.22
CA LEU A 905 -7.83 -27.93 -13.84
C LEU A 905 -7.14 -28.25 -15.18
N ALA A 906 -6.86 -27.23 -16.00
CA ALA A 906 -6.10 -27.41 -17.23
C ALA A 906 -4.68 -27.93 -16.96
N ALA A 907 -4.01 -27.40 -15.94
CA ALA A 907 -2.67 -27.83 -15.56
C ALA A 907 -2.63 -29.25 -14.97
N ILE A 908 -3.63 -29.65 -14.17
CA ILE A 908 -3.78 -31.03 -13.65
C ILE A 908 -3.93 -32.02 -14.81
N ARG A 909 -4.82 -31.71 -15.76
CA ARG A 909 -5.01 -32.57 -16.94
C ARG A 909 -3.76 -32.68 -17.80
N ALA A 910 -2.94 -31.64 -17.85
CA ALA A 910 -1.66 -31.69 -18.57
C ALA A 910 -0.63 -32.57 -17.84
N SER A 911 -0.59 -32.55 -16.50
CA SER A 911 0.32 -33.40 -15.72
C SER A 911 -0.05 -34.87 -15.71
N ASP A 912 -1.33 -35.23 -15.86
CA ASP A 912 -1.75 -36.64 -15.92
C ASP A 912 -1.42 -37.32 -17.26
N ASN A 913 -1.16 -36.52 -18.31
CA ASN A 913 -0.92 -36.99 -19.68
C ASN A 913 0.58 -37.06 -20.07
N GLY A 914 1.48 -36.64 -19.20
CA GLY A 914 2.93 -36.62 -19.43
C GLY A 914 3.68 -37.33 -18.32
#